data_AF-A0A535I773-F1
#
_entry.id   AF-A0A535I773-F1
#
_cell.length_a   1.000
_cell.length_b   1.000
_cell.length_c   1.000
_cell.angle_alpha   90.00
_cell.angle_beta   90.00
_cell.angle_gamma   90.00
#
_symmetry.space_group_name_H-M   'P 1'
#
loop_
_entity.id
_entity.type
_entity.pdbx_description
1 polymer ?
#
loop_
_entity_poly.entity_id
_entity_poly.type
_entity_poly.pdbx_seq_one_letter_code
_entity_poly.pdbx_strand_id
1 'polypeptide(L)'
;MRAETGVSVRSFHQLLSGLRSRPKAHLVLAFAAITNQFSVVGLAAAPGVITVGHESPRAAVACSQQVDAFIPCKLLPNDDLLANVPSGAKPCPASGAGAACGDGSAKATPGKATTPGGQTACPQSSSTIPAVAACTDTALPSDNPAGQNIAVRLDLSTSSPSPSPGDNIVLVATASKPVTGTGNQIEIFDRTTGTLVGACAQGSQCMVAYAAKAGTHTFQAYITAPVQQVPRNGTSFATSNPLTAVWMSVSLTASQVATAPGKPVTLTATSTVAFEKSGYVLELFDVGSNQRLTYCSQGTTCSITLTQPGGGTRNVIADLAKPSATFPPPEAQAQSQLLPVSWLAVSVQGTTSGRVGSVVYLTAAANADLANTPWSIGIFDDQGHLVAPPCKSSTCTVQVTLPAGPTPHYTAEIGAVPPSKVTGRLGQLWQAVTAPSALVDIQARSAAVLPVRLLWGVDSCKAFTSDPNGSSGIYQQVVSGLGTPDFWGRYLTNTICPGISWAEISTAYKNHMGILPIFNDYNCSNVSGYATGQSYAESAIAAARYLHIPQGVGLAIDIEPPGEACPGAVNVDFAFIQGWHDHITAAHYVPIYYGNGTSGSEFANAWCIAATVQPSVLSGYVWSFEPSLLGNFNRATSPAFSPNQTGCGGWAGAWQYQLGSNSSNQDVDHDLAVTTLPLWFPTPW
;
A
#
# COMPACT_ATOMS: atom_id res chain seq x y z
N MET A 1 42.59 -23.66 -57.79
CA MET A 1 42.59 -25.12 -57.51
C MET A 1 41.15 -25.53 -57.20
N ARG A 2 40.70 -26.61 -57.85
CA ARG A 2 39.45 -27.39 -57.63
C ARG A 2 39.21 -27.69 -56.13
N ALA A 3 38.01 -27.95 -55.59
CA ALA A 3 36.63 -28.00 -56.04
C ALA A 3 35.72 -28.19 -54.78
N GLU A 4 34.42 -27.88 -54.92
CA GLU A 4 33.22 -28.63 -54.47
C GLU A 4 33.26 -29.50 -53.19
N THR A 5 32.23 -29.73 -52.36
CA THR A 5 30.77 -29.50 -52.28
C THR A 5 30.33 -30.09 -50.91
N GLY A 6 29.10 -29.81 -50.44
CA GLY A 6 28.32 -30.84 -49.73
C GLY A 6 27.74 -30.47 -48.37
N VAL A 7 26.43 -30.17 -48.37
CA VAL A 7 25.54 -30.28 -47.19
C VAL A 7 25.10 -31.74 -47.04
N SER A 8 24.99 -32.26 -45.81
CA SER A 8 24.07 -33.37 -45.52
C SER A 8 23.59 -33.40 -44.06
N VAL A 9 22.30 -33.74 -43.96
CA VAL A 9 21.39 -33.88 -42.83
C VAL A 9 21.71 -35.13 -42.00
N ARG A 10 21.81 -34.99 -40.66
CA ARG A 10 21.64 -35.98 -39.56
C ARG A 10 22.14 -35.26 -38.29
N SER A 11 21.35 -34.96 -37.26
CA SER A 11 20.57 -35.89 -36.45
C SER A 11 19.47 -35.13 -35.71
N PHE A 12 18.24 -35.26 -36.19
CA PHE A 12 17.01 -34.93 -35.48
C PHE A 12 16.43 -36.26 -34.96
N HIS A 13 17.18 -36.95 -34.09
CA HIS A 13 16.75 -38.15 -33.38
C HIS A 13 17.73 -38.43 -32.23
N GLN A 14 17.60 -37.69 -31.13
CA GLN A 14 17.97 -38.15 -29.79
C GLN A 14 17.36 -37.19 -28.76
N LEU A 15 16.03 -37.22 -28.72
CA LEU A 15 15.24 -36.87 -27.55
C LEU A 15 14.58 -38.19 -27.11
N LEU A 16 14.57 -38.45 -25.80
CA LEU A 16 13.90 -39.56 -25.06
C LEU A 16 14.80 -40.70 -24.55
N SER A 17 15.37 -40.52 -23.36
CA SER A 17 15.30 -41.54 -22.28
C SER A 17 15.77 -40.94 -20.95
N GLY A 18 14.94 -41.07 -19.90
CA GLY A 18 15.35 -40.70 -18.52
C GLY A 18 14.25 -40.12 -17.63
N LEU A 19 13.10 -40.80 -17.51
CA LEU A 19 12.09 -40.52 -16.47
C LEU A 19 11.92 -41.74 -15.57
N ARG A 20 11.71 -41.46 -14.26
CA ARG A 20 11.40 -42.31 -13.08
C ARG A 20 12.65 -42.59 -12.22
N SER A 21 12.70 -42.21 -10.94
CA SER A 21 11.73 -42.44 -9.86
C SER A 21 11.75 -41.39 -8.71
N ARG A 22 10.63 -41.34 -7.99
CA ARG A 22 10.15 -40.47 -6.87
C ARG A 22 10.78 -40.84 -5.49
N PRO A 23 10.53 -40.15 -4.32
CA PRO A 23 9.27 -39.50 -3.93
C PRO A 23 9.27 -38.22 -3.08
N LYS A 24 8.04 -37.71 -2.94
CA LYS A 24 7.55 -36.58 -2.13
C LYS A 24 7.68 -36.87 -0.63
N ALA A 25 8.02 -35.85 0.15
CA ALA A 25 7.64 -35.74 1.56
C ALA A 25 7.24 -34.29 1.86
N HIS A 26 6.18 -34.17 2.64
CA HIS A 26 5.45 -32.97 2.99
C HIS A 26 6.18 -32.16 4.08
N LEU A 27 6.06 -30.83 4.06
CA LEU A 27 6.00 -30.06 5.29
C LEU A 27 5.15 -28.81 5.10
N VAL A 28 4.00 -28.85 5.76
CA VAL A 28 3.10 -27.74 6.05
C VAL A 28 3.70 -26.98 7.22
N LEU A 29 3.84 -25.66 7.09
CA LEU A 29 3.96 -24.76 8.24
C LEU A 29 3.17 -23.49 7.93
N ALA A 30 1.96 -23.47 8.49
CA ALA A 30 1.16 -22.27 8.64
C ALA A 30 1.63 -21.58 9.93
N PHE A 31 1.98 -20.30 9.84
CA PHE A 31 2.04 -19.43 11.01
C PHE A 31 0.89 -18.43 10.93
N ALA A 32 -0.03 -18.56 11.88
CA ALA A 32 -1.03 -17.57 12.20
C ALA A 32 -0.38 -16.54 13.13
N ALA A 33 -0.36 -15.27 12.74
CA ALA A 33 -0.06 -14.16 13.64
C ALA A 33 -1.40 -13.57 14.12
N ILE A 34 -1.71 -13.81 15.39
CA ILE A 34 -2.82 -13.18 16.11
C ILE A 34 -2.31 -11.83 16.61
N THR A 35 -2.89 -10.74 16.12
CA THR A 35 -2.71 -9.39 16.64
C THR A 35 -3.52 -9.23 17.92
N ASN A 36 -2.87 -8.77 19.00
CA ASN A 36 -3.54 -8.28 20.19
C ASN A 36 -3.12 -6.83 20.42
N GLN A 37 -4.04 -5.91 20.13
CA GLN A 37 -3.87 -4.47 20.37
C GLN A 37 -4.46 -4.12 21.74
N PHE A 38 -3.72 -3.39 22.56
CA PHE A 38 -4.30 -2.50 23.56
C PHE A 38 -3.49 -1.21 23.62
N SER A 39 -4.21 -0.10 23.45
CA SER A 39 -3.80 1.30 23.35
C SER A 39 -3.35 1.90 24.69
N VAL A 40 -2.70 3.08 24.65
CA VAL A 40 -3.14 4.36 25.26
C VAL A 40 -2.02 5.40 25.11
N VAL A 41 -2.25 6.52 24.39
CA VAL A 41 -1.58 7.80 24.65
C VAL A 41 -2.60 8.94 24.46
N GLY A 42 -2.67 9.81 25.47
CA GLY A 42 -3.58 10.96 25.55
C GLY A 42 -3.06 12.21 24.86
N LEU A 43 -4.02 13.02 24.41
CA LEU A 43 -3.87 14.35 23.79
C LEU A 43 -3.32 15.41 24.77
N ALA A 44 -2.55 16.35 24.22
CA ALA A 44 -2.59 17.76 24.65
C ALA A 44 -2.44 18.69 23.42
N ALA A 45 -3.12 19.83 23.47
CA ALA A 45 -3.53 20.67 22.34
C ALA A 45 -2.69 21.95 22.14
N ALA A 46 -2.48 22.33 20.86
CA ALA A 46 -2.58 23.65 20.18
C ALA A 46 -1.93 24.94 20.78
N PRO A 47 -1.89 26.08 20.03
CA PRO A 47 -1.30 26.32 18.70
C PRO A 47 -0.38 27.57 18.66
N GLY A 48 0.36 27.78 17.57
CA GLY A 48 1.10 29.03 17.31
C GLY A 48 1.25 29.29 15.82
N VAL A 49 0.47 30.23 15.30
CA VAL A 49 0.45 30.66 13.88
C VAL A 49 1.55 31.69 13.63
N ILE A 50 2.44 31.44 12.67
CA ILE A 50 3.20 32.49 11.97
C ILE A 50 3.26 32.15 10.48
N THR A 51 2.64 32.99 9.67
CA THR A 51 2.67 32.94 8.21
C THR A 51 3.85 33.76 7.68
N VAL A 52 4.74 33.14 6.89
CA VAL A 52 5.66 33.86 6.00
C VAL A 52 5.48 33.26 4.60
N GLY A 53 5.04 34.10 3.65
CA GLY A 53 4.76 33.72 2.28
C GLY A 53 6.04 33.49 1.48
N HIS A 54 6.05 32.41 0.70
CA HIS A 54 6.95 32.24 -0.43
C HIS A 54 6.10 31.93 -1.66
N GLU A 55 6.21 32.79 -2.68
CA GLU A 55 5.50 32.67 -3.95
C GLU A 55 6.05 31.49 -4.75
N SER A 56 5.16 30.60 -5.19
CA SER A 56 5.44 29.55 -6.19
C SER A 56 4.38 29.67 -7.31
N PRO A 57 4.72 29.36 -8.56
CA PRO A 57 3.97 29.85 -9.72
C PRO A 57 2.61 29.18 -9.84
N ARG A 58 1.57 30.01 -9.98
CA ARG A 58 0.17 29.62 -10.16
C ARG A 58 0.02 28.59 -11.29
N ALA A 59 -0.42 27.38 -10.94
CA ALA A 59 -1.05 26.48 -11.89
C ALA A 59 -2.37 27.11 -12.37
N ALA A 60 -2.50 27.32 -13.68
CA ALA A 60 -3.70 27.83 -14.29
C ALA A 60 -4.84 26.81 -14.14
N VAL A 61 -5.78 27.09 -13.25
CA VAL A 61 -7.06 26.37 -13.15
C VAL A 61 -7.94 26.80 -14.33
N ALA A 62 -7.89 26.04 -15.42
CA ALA A 62 -8.83 26.19 -16.52
C ALA A 62 -10.04 25.28 -16.28
N CYS A 63 -11.09 25.80 -15.65
CA CYS A 63 -12.42 25.17 -15.67
C CYS A 63 -12.92 25.20 -17.13
N SER A 64 -13.21 24.03 -17.71
CA SER A 64 -13.79 23.95 -19.05
C SER A 64 -15.16 24.66 -19.06
N GLN A 65 -15.25 25.77 -19.77
CA GLN A 65 -16.52 26.40 -20.12
C GLN A 65 -17.27 25.48 -21.08
N GLN A 66 -18.49 25.05 -20.70
CA GLN A 66 -19.72 25.14 -21.51
C GLN A 66 -20.95 24.66 -20.69
N VAL A 67 -21.81 25.65 -20.33
CA VAL A 67 -23.31 25.70 -20.32
C VAL A 67 -24.08 24.42 -19.89
N ASP A 68 -24.97 24.33 -18.88
CA ASP A 68 -25.67 25.23 -17.94
C ASP A 68 -25.92 24.47 -16.62
N ALA A 69 -25.29 24.91 -15.53
CA ALA A 69 -25.64 24.73 -14.10
C ALA A 69 -24.34 24.85 -13.27
N PHE A 70 -24.02 26.07 -12.84
CA PHE A 70 -22.84 26.32 -12.01
C PHE A 70 -23.01 25.69 -10.62
N ILE A 71 -22.24 24.64 -10.35
CA ILE A 71 -21.89 24.23 -8.99
C ILE A 71 -20.38 24.43 -8.86
N PRO A 72 -19.90 25.23 -7.89
CA PRO A 72 -18.48 25.57 -7.79
C PRO A 72 -17.65 24.35 -7.41
N CYS A 73 -16.51 24.17 -8.08
CA CYS A 73 -15.45 23.26 -7.65
C CYS A 73 -15.00 23.66 -6.24
N LYS A 74 -14.91 22.68 -5.33
CA LYS A 74 -14.41 22.92 -3.97
C LYS A 74 -13.06 22.25 -3.80
N LEU A 75 -12.06 23.04 -3.39
CA LEU A 75 -10.79 22.54 -2.89
C LEU A 75 -11.02 21.90 -1.52
N LEU A 76 -10.48 20.69 -1.34
CA LEU A 76 -10.40 20.09 -0.01
C LEU A 76 -9.33 20.80 0.81
N PRO A 77 -9.52 20.94 2.14
CA PRO A 77 -8.57 21.65 3.00
C PRO A 77 -7.15 21.05 2.88
N ASN A 78 -6.19 21.89 2.45
CA ASN A 78 -4.74 21.64 2.45
C ASN A 78 -4.19 20.60 1.46
N ASP A 79 -4.88 20.25 0.36
CA ASP A 79 -4.43 19.07 -0.43
C ASP A 79 -4.59 19.15 -1.97
N ASP A 80 -4.85 20.34 -2.55
CA ASP A 80 -5.08 20.59 -3.99
C ASP A 80 -6.14 19.70 -4.69
N LEU A 81 -6.75 18.74 -3.97
CA LEU A 81 -7.72 17.79 -4.46
C LEU A 81 -9.08 18.48 -4.61
N LEU A 82 -9.65 18.37 -5.80
CA LEU A 82 -10.91 18.98 -6.18
C LEU A 82 -12.03 17.96 -6.12
N ALA A 83 -13.12 18.30 -5.43
CA ALA A 83 -14.33 17.49 -5.33
C ALA A 83 -15.47 18.10 -6.14
N ASN A 84 -16.14 17.29 -6.97
CA ASN A 84 -17.25 17.68 -7.83
C ASN A 84 -18.35 16.62 -7.86
N VAL A 85 -19.57 17.06 -8.21
CA VAL A 85 -20.68 16.15 -8.50
C VAL A 85 -20.38 15.40 -9.80
N PRO A 86 -20.56 14.06 -9.86
CA PRO A 86 -20.34 13.31 -11.09
C PRO A 86 -21.13 13.85 -12.28
N SER A 87 -20.50 13.86 -13.46
CA SER A 87 -21.12 14.36 -14.69
C SER A 87 -22.43 13.63 -14.98
N GLY A 88 -23.51 14.39 -15.21
CA GLY A 88 -24.85 13.88 -15.46
C GLY A 88 -25.63 13.47 -14.19
N ALA A 89 -25.01 13.50 -13.01
CA ALA A 89 -25.68 13.27 -11.74
C ALA A 89 -26.23 14.58 -11.15
N LYS A 90 -27.20 14.46 -10.25
CA LYS A 90 -27.73 15.58 -9.48
C LYS A 90 -27.08 15.63 -8.10
N PRO A 91 -26.84 16.82 -7.53
CA PRO A 91 -26.35 16.95 -6.16
C PRO A 91 -27.32 16.29 -5.19
N CYS A 92 -26.76 15.61 -4.19
CA CYS A 92 -27.57 15.01 -3.17
C CYS A 92 -28.04 16.06 -2.15
N PRO A 93 -29.35 16.16 -1.86
CA PRO A 93 -29.87 17.04 -0.82
C PRO A 93 -29.26 16.72 0.56
N ALA A 94 -29.05 17.75 1.38
CA ALA A 94 -28.55 17.65 2.78
C ALA A 94 -27.25 16.83 2.96
N SER A 95 -26.46 16.71 1.89
CA SER A 95 -25.27 15.85 1.82
C SER A 95 -23.99 16.65 1.62
N GLY A 96 -22.85 15.96 1.64
CA GLY A 96 -21.53 16.55 1.49
C GLY A 96 -21.31 17.21 0.14
N ALA A 97 -20.29 18.08 0.05
CA ALA A 97 -19.93 18.72 -1.20
C ALA A 97 -19.56 17.67 -2.26
N GLY A 98 -20.00 17.88 -3.50
CA GLY A 98 -19.76 16.96 -4.62
C GLY A 98 -20.52 15.63 -4.55
N ALA A 99 -21.35 15.40 -3.52
CA ALA A 99 -22.10 14.17 -3.39
C ALA A 99 -23.24 14.07 -4.41
N ALA A 100 -23.38 12.89 -5.01
CA ALA A 100 -24.58 12.45 -5.72
C ALA A 100 -25.12 11.17 -5.07
N CYS A 101 -26.41 11.15 -4.75
CA CYS A 101 -27.08 9.99 -4.19
C CYS A 101 -27.88 9.28 -5.28
N GLY A 102 -27.98 7.96 -5.17
CA GLY A 102 -28.84 7.15 -6.02
C GLY A 102 -29.43 5.97 -5.26
N ASP A 103 -30.47 5.39 -5.85
CA ASP A 103 -31.10 4.17 -5.39
C ASP A 103 -30.54 2.98 -6.19
N GLY A 104 -29.44 2.42 -5.70
CA GLY A 104 -29.00 1.08 -6.08
C GLY A 104 -29.86 0.04 -5.38
N SER A 105 -30.82 -0.55 -6.09
CA SER A 105 -31.68 -1.59 -5.52
C SER A 105 -30.93 -2.93 -5.42
N ALA A 106 -30.20 -3.15 -4.33
CA ALA A 106 -29.81 -4.50 -3.94
C ALA A 106 -31.08 -5.22 -3.41
N LYS A 107 -31.80 -5.92 -4.30
CA LYS A 107 -32.89 -6.81 -3.84
C LYS A 107 -32.27 -7.86 -2.93
N ALA A 108 -32.82 -8.00 -1.72
CA ALA A 108 -32.44 -9.08 -0.82
C ALA A 108 -32.64 -10.42 -1.54
N THR A 109 -31.57 -11.20 -1.66
CA THR A 109 -31.61 -12.56 -2.21
C THR A 109 -31.83 -13.56 -1.07
N PRO A 110 -32.49 -14.70 -1.30
CA PRO A 110 -32.61 -15.74 -0.28
C PRO A 110 -31.25 -16.08 0.35
N GLY A 111 -31.21 -16.07 1.68
CA GLY A 111 -30.09 -16.54 2.47
C GLY A 111 -30.06 -18.07 2.53
N LYS A 112 -29.06 -18.60 3.24
CA LYS A 112 -28.88 -20.03 3.47
C LYS A 112 -29.41 -20.39 4.86
N ALA A 113 -30.35 -21.33 4.90
CA ALA A 113 -30.84 -21.93 6.14
C ALA A 113 -30.07 -23.22 6.46
N THR A 114 -29.73 -23.41 7.74
CA THR A 114 -29.04 -24.60 8.26
C THR A 114 -29.50 -24.94 9.67
N THR A 115 -29.27 -26.17 10.12
CA THR A 115 -29.49 -26.55 11.51
C THR A 115 -28.60 -25.71 12.44
N PRO A 116 -29.13 -25.11 13.52
CA PRO A 116 -28.32 -24.36 14.48
C PRO A 116 -27.18 -25.21 15.04
N GLY A 117 -26.01 -24.58 15.25
CA GLY A 117 -24.84 -25.26 15.81
C GLY A 117 -25.14 -25.90 17.16
N GLY A 118 -24.70 -27.14 17.35
CA GLY A 118 -24.95 -27.90 18.58
C GLY A 118 -26.36 -28.47 18.73
N GLN A 119 -27.24 -28.27 17.74
CA GLN A 119 -28.59 -28.85 17.72
C GLN A 119 -28.69 -30.01 16.72
N THR A 120 -29.66 -30.90 16.96
CA THR A 120 -30.00 -31.98 16.02
C THR A 120 -31.24 -31.57 15.21
N ALA A 121 -31.26 -31.91 13.92
CA ALA A 121 -32.42 -31.64 13.08
C ALA A 121 -33.67 -32.38 13.58
N CYS A 122 -34.84 -31.74 13.46
CA CYS A 122 -36.10 -32.36 13.82
C CYS A 122 -36.35 -33.65 13.02
N PRO A 123 -36.91 -34.69 13.66
CA PRO A 123 -37.38 -35.85 12.93
C PRO A 123 -38.48 -35.42 11.93
N GLN A 124 -38.25 -35.67 10.65
CA GLN A 124 -39.19 -35.30 9.59
C GLN A 124 -40.34 -36.31 9.47
N SER A 125 -41.53 -35.81 9.16
CA SER A 125 -42.72 -36.64 8.83
C SER A 125 -43.02 -36.72 7.33
N SER A 126 -42.38 -35.91 6.46
CA SER A 126 -42.51 -35.96 5.00
C SER A 126 -41.21 -35.59 4.27
N SER A 127 -41.04 -36.07 3.03
CA SER A 127 -39.83 -35.90 2.20
C SER A 127 -39.75 -34.58 1.41
N THR A 128 -40.66 -33.62 1.65
CA THR A 128 -40.86 -32.44 0.78
C THR A 128 -40.47 -31.09 1.38
N ILE A 129 -39.90 -31.06 2.61
CA ILE A 129 -39.58 -29.83 3.35
C ILE A 129 -38.12 -29.87 3.84
N PRO A 130 -37.35 -28.76 3.83
CA PRO A 130 -35.94 -28.77 4.22
C PRO A 130 -35.71 -29.25 5.68
N ALA A 131 -34.89 -30.28 5.86
CA ALA A 131 -34.52 -30.86 7.16
C ALA A 131 -33.48 -30.03 7.94
N VAL A 132 -33.64 -28.70 7.96
CA VAL A 132 -32.63 -27.76 8.46
C VAL A 132 -33.03 -27.06 9.76
N ALA A 133 -34.17 -27.42 10.36
CA ALA A 133 -34.63 -26.86 11.62
C ALA A 133 -34.49 -27.88 12.77
N ALA A 134 -34.29 -27.37 13.99
CA ALA A 134 -34.25 -28.13 15.24
C ALA A 134 -35.48 -27.79 16.11
N CYS A 135 -35.92 -28.71 16.95
CA CYS A 135 -37.14 -28.55 17.75
C CYS A 135 -36.94 -28.99 19.19
N THR A 136 -37.69 -28.34 20.08
CA THR A 136 -37.78 -28.69 21.50
C THR A 136 -39.23 -28.57 21.97
N ASP A 137 -39.52 -29.11 23.15
CA ASP A 137 -40.84 -28.98 23.80
C ASP A 137 -40.99 -27.69 24.62
N THR A 138 -40.02 -26.76 24.54
CA THR A 138 -40.10 -25.46 25.21
C THR A 138 -41.29 -24.66 24.66
N ALA A 139 -42.23 -24.29 25.52
CA ALA A 139 -43.45 -23.58 25.16
C ALA A 139 -43.48 -22.17 25.76
N LEU A 140 -44.29 -21.28 25.18
CA LEU A 140 -44.57 -19.97 25.78
C LEU A 140 -45.25 -20.13 27.16
N PRO A 141 -44.98 -19.24 28.12
CA PRO A 141 -45.67 -19.24 29.41
C PRO A 141 -47.20 -19.18 29.23
N SER A 142 -47.92 -19.97 30.03
CA SER A 142 -49.39 -19.97 29.98
C SER A 142 -49.97 -18.78 30.74
N ASP A 143 -50.47 -17.77 30.02
CA ASP A 143 -51.26 -16.69 30.63
C ASP A 143 -52.72 -17.11 30.85
N ASN A 144 -52.97 -18.29 31.41
CA ASN A 144 -54.33 -18.78 31.59
C ASN A 144 -54.80 -18.61 33.05
N PRO A 145 -55.71 -17.66 33.35
CA PRO A 145 -56.64 -17.85 34.45
C PRO A 145 -57.46 -19.12 34.15
N ALA A 146 -57.52 -20.05 35.09
CA ALA A 146 -58.06 -21.39 34.89
C ALA A 146 -59.39 -21.42 34.11
N GLY A 147 -59.40 -22.12 32.96
CA GLY A 147 -60.64 -22.60 32.33
C GLY A 147 -61.06 -21.97 30.99
N GLN A 148 -60.28 -21.06 30.38
CA GLN A 148 -60.60 -20.57 29.03
C GLN A 148 -59.80 -21.27 27.93
N ASN A 149 -60.49 -21.58 26.82
CA ASN A 149 -59.92 -22.21 25.62
C ASN A 149 -59.30 -21.10 24.74
N ILE A 150 -58.12 -20.60 25.12
CA ILE A 150 -57.44 -19.52 24.40
C ILE A 150 -56.78 -20.08 23.12
N ALA A 151 -56.84 -19.30 22.04
CA ALA A 151 -56.18 -19.55 20.76
C ALA A 151 -54.67 -19.80 20.93
N VAL A 152 -54.09 -20.67 20.11
CA VAL A 152 -52.65 -20.98 20.14
C VAL A 152 -51.86 -19.70 19.82
N ARG A 153 -50.93 -19.31 20.70
CA ARG A 153 -50.00 -18.19 20.46
C ARG A 153 -48.71 -18.71 19.84
N LEU A 154 -48.06 -17.86 19.06
CA LEU A 154 -46.78 -18.12 18.42
C LEU A 154 -45.96 -16.84 18.45
N ASP A 155 -44.73 -16.90 18.97
CA ASP A 155 -43.79 -15.77 18.97
C ASP A 155 -42.52 -16.15 18.22
N LEU A 156 -41.95 -15.18 17.48
CA LEU A 156 -40.71 -15.33 16.73
C LEU A 156 -39.65 -14.37 17.28
N SER A 157 -38.49 -14.92 17.61
CA SER A 157 -37.32 -14.19 18.10
C SER A 157 -36.06 -14.51 17.28
N THR A 158 -35.03 -13.67 17.41
CA THR A 158 -33.73 -13.83 16.75
C THR A 158 -32.61 -13.68 17.76
N SER A 159 -31.49 -14.38 17.55
CA SER A 159 -30.26 -14.17 18.33
C SER A 159 -29.60 -12.81 18.06
N SER A 160 -29.77 -12.26 16.85
CA SER A 160 -29.27 -10.93 16.48
C SER A 160 -30.14 -10.30 15.37
N PRO A 161 -30.53 -9.02 15.48
CA PRO A 161 -31.24 -8.30 14.42
C PRO A 161 -30.30 -7.61 13.41
N SER A 162 -29.00 -7.51 13.69
CA SER A 162 -28.03 -6.80 12.83
C SER A 162 -26.71 -7.59 12.70
N PRO A 163 -26.74 -8.79 12.11
CA PRO A 163 -25.55 -9.61 11.88
C PRO A 163 -24.62 -9.04 10.81
N SER A 164 -23.33 -9.36 10.88
CA SER A 164 -22.38 -9.07 9.81
C SER A 164 -22.72 -9.89 8.55
N PRO A 165 -22.40 -9.40 7.34
CA PRO A 165 -22.58 -10.14 6.08
C PRO A 165 -22.12 -11.60 6.15
N GLY A 166 -23.04 -12.55 5.95
CA GLY A 166 -22.76 -13.99 5.98
C GLY A 166 -22.79 -14.64 7.37
N ASP A 167 -22.89 -13.87 8.46
CA ASP A 167 -23.06 -14.42 9.81
C ASP A 167 -24.44 -15.05 9.97
N ASN A 168 -24.48 -16.12 10.77
CA ASN A 168 -25.72 -16.79 11.12
C ASN A 168 -26.46 -16.04 12.23
N ILE A 169 -27.75 -15.85 12.05
CA ILE A 169 -28.70 -15.62 13.14
C ILE A 169 -29.44 -16.93 13.44
N VAL A 170 -29.92 -17.09 14.68
CA VAL A 170 -30.83 -18.19 15.04
C VAL A 170 -32.23 -17.61 15.19
N LEU A 171 -33.13 -18.02 14.30
CA LEU A 171 -34.55 -17.71 14.38
C LEU A 171 -35.24 -18.77 15.24
N VAL A 172 -35.98 -18.36 16.26
CA VAL A 172 -36.67 -19.24 17.21
C VAL A 172 -38.15 -18.90 17.25
N ALA A 173 -38.98 -19.76 16.67
CA ALA A 173 -40.43 -19.70 16.74
C ALA A 173 -40.93 -20.59 17.88
N THR A 174 -41.65 -20.01 18.85
CA THR A 174 -42.13 -20.73 20.04
C THR A 174 -43.65 -20.61 20.13
N ALA A 175 -44.33 -21.76 20.15
CA ALA A 175 -45.76 -21.87 20.30
C ALA A 175 -46.17 -22.07 21.76
N SER A 176 -47.40 -21.71 22.10
CA SER A 176 -47.97 -21.94 23.44
C SER A 176 -48.41 -23.40 23.68
N LYS A 177 -48.49 -24.21 22.62
CA LYS A 177 -48.85 -25.65 22.66
C LYS A 177 -48.04 -26.41 21.60
N PRO A 178 -47.69 -27.69 21.85
CA PRO A 178 -46.93 -28.49 20.90
C PRO A 178 -47.74 -28.80 19.63
N VAL A 179 -47.07 -28.88 18.49
CA VAL A 179 -47.67 -29.29 17.21
C VAL A 179 -47.59 -30.80 16.95
N THR A 180 -46.87 -31.53 17.80
CA THR A 180 -46.70 -32.99 17.70
C THR A 180 -48.04 -33.71 17.60
N GLY A 181 -48.22 -34.49 16.53
CA GLY A 181 -49.44 -35.29 16.32
C GLY A 181 -50.67 -34.51 15.85
N THR A 182 -50.57 -33.20 15.63
CA THR A 182 -51.71 -32.35 15.21
C THR A 182 -51.94 -32.34 13.69
N GLY A 183 -50.95 -32.80 12.91
CA GLY A 183 -50.94 -32.66 11.44
C GLY A 183 -50.43 -31.30 10.93
N ASN A 184 -50.18 -30.35 11.84
CA ASN A 184 -49.61 -29.03 11.54
C ASN A 184 -48.11 -28.97 11.87
N GLN A 185 -47.43 -27.95 11.35
CA GLN A 185 -46.01 -27.66 11.60
C GLN A 185 -45.83 -26.20 11.98
N ILE A 186 -44.78 -25.90 12.73
CA ILE A 186 -44.26 -24.54 12.90
C ILE A 186 -43.33 -24.27 11.70
N GLU A 187 -43.71 -23.35 10.83
CA GLU A 187 -42.95 -22.99 9.63
C GLU A 187 -42.48 -21.53 9.72
N ILE A 188 -41.20 -21.29 9.47
CA ILE A 188 -40.59 -19.96 9.46
C ILE A 188 -40.33 -19.57 8.01
N PHE A 189 -40.87 -18.44 7.58
CA PHE A 189 -40.67 -17.89 6.25
C PHE A 189 -39.86 -16.60 6.28
N ASP A 190 -39.00 -16.42 5.29
CA ASP A 190 -38.50 -15.13 4.89
C ASP A 190 -39.53 -14.51 3.95
N ARG A 191 -40.26 -13.52 4.47
CA ARG A 191 -41.30 -12.80 3.72
C ARG A 191 -40.74 -11.83 2.71
N THR A 192 -39.48 -11.40 2.84
CA THR A 192 -38.84 -10.53 1.85
C THR A 192 -38.64 -11.29 0.53
N THR A 193 -38.22 -12.56 0.63
CA THR A 193 -37.90 -13.39 -0.53
C THR A 193 -38.99 -14.41 -0.87
N GLY A 194 -39.96 -14.61 0.03
CA GLY A 194 -41.03 -15.59 -0.09
C GLY A 194 -40.60 -17.04 0.17
N THR A 195 -39.41 -17.26 0.73
CA THR A 195 -38.83 -18.60 0.90
C THR A 195 -39.11 -19.20 2.27
N LEU A 196 -39.45 -20.49 2.30
CA LEU A 196 -39.48 -21.27 3.54
C LEU A 196 -38.05 -21.46 4.07
N VAL A 197 -37.81 -21.02 5.30
CA VAL A 197 -36.50 -21.04 5.96
C VAL A 197 -36.32 -22.34 6.76
N GLY A 198 -37.34 -22.75 7.49
CA GLY A 198 -37.31 -23.98 8.30
C GLY A 198 -38.69 -24.39 8.76
N ALA A 199 -38.87 -25.67 9.06
CA ALA A 199 -40.14 -26.24 9.51
C ALA A 199 -39.94 -27.33 10.56
N CYS A 200 -40.83 -27.37 11.55
CA CYS A 200 -40.82 -28.35 12.62
C CYS A 200 -42.20 -28.96 12.79
N ALA A 201 -42.33 -30.26 12.53
CA ALA A 201 -43.57 -31.03 12.70
C ALA A 201 -43.78 -31.55 14.14
N GLN A 202 -42.83 -31.27 15.02
CA GLN A 202 -42.81 -31.74 16.40
C GLN A 202 -42.34 -30.63 17.32
N GLY A 203 -42.69 -30.77 18.60
CA GLY A 203 -42.33 -29.85 19.65
C GLY A 203 -43.24 -28.62 19.72
N SER A 204 -42.91 -27.75 20.65
CA SER A 204 -43.51 -26.42 20.81
C SER A 204 -42.60 -25.31 20.28
N GLN A 205 -41.35 -25.63 19.92
CA GLN A 205 -40.37 -24.67 19.45
C GLN A 205 -39.69 -25.15 18.17
N CYS A 206 -39.48 -24.23 17.22
CA CYS A 206 -38.75 -24.47 15.99
C CYS A 206 -37.60 -23.46 15.85
N MET A 207 -36.39 -23.96 15.61
CA MET A 207 -35.17 -23.19 15.55
C MET A 207 -34.45 -23.42 14.23
N VAL A 208 -34.02 -22.35 13.56
CA VAL A 208 -33.27 -22.44 12.31
C VAL A 208 -32.17 -21.39 12.28
N ALA A 209 -30.96 -21.79 11.88
CA ALA A 209 -29.90 -20.84 11.61
C ALA A 209 -30.04 -20.29 10.19
N TYR A 210 -29.89 -18.99 10.01
CA TYR A 210 -30.03 -18.32 8.73
C TYR A 210 -28.91 -17.32 8.52
N ALA A 211 -28.25 -17.38 7.36
CA ALA A 211 -27.23 -16.41 6.96
C ALA A 211 -27.58 -15.83 5.58
N ALA A 212 -27.69 -14.51 5.50
CA ALA A 212 -27.79 -13.80 4.24
C ALA A 212 -26.47 -13.07 3.93
N LYS A 213 -26.20 -12.83 2.64
CA LYS A 213 -25.01 -12.08 2.24
C LYS A 213 -25.18 -10.58 2.47
N ALA A 214 -26.39 -10.05 2.29
CA ALA A 214 -26.72 -8.66 2.54
C ALA A 214 -28.22 -8.38 2.51
N GLY A 215 -28.62 -7.21 3.00
CA GLY A 215 -29.96 -6.65 2.85
C GLY A 215 -30.86 -6.85 4.07
N THR A 216 -32.08 -6.32 3.97
CA THR A 216 -33.11 -6.39 5.01
C THR A 216 -34.05 -7.57 4.77
N HIS A 217 -34.10 -8.50 5.71
CA HIS A 217 -34.97 -9.68 5.68
C HIS A 217 -36.05 -9.58 6.76
N THR A 218 -37.31 -9.79 6.38
CA THR A 218 -38.43 -9.85 7.32
C THR A 218 -38.90 -11.29 7.43
N PHE A 219 -38.87 -11.85 8.62
CA PHE A 219 -39.29 -13.20 8.93
C PHE A 219 -40.64 -13.21 9.63
N GLN A 220 -41.39 -14.29 9.41
CA GLN A 220 -42.62 -14.56 10.13
C GLN A 220 -42.84 -16.06 10.23
N ALA A 221 -43.32 -16.52 11.38
CA ALA A 221 -43.64 -17.91 11.61
C ALA A 221 -45.15 -18.15 11.58
N TYR A 222 -45.53 -19.36 11.18
CA TYR A 222 -46.92 -19.80 11.07
C TYR A 222 -47.08 -21.21 11.64
N ILE A 223 -48.24 -21.49 12.24
CA ILE A 223 -48.69 -22.86 12.49
C ILE A 223 -49.69 -23.22 11.40
N THR A 224 -49.34 -24.18 10.55
CA THR A 224 -50.13 -24.55 9.36
C THR A 224 -49.91 -26.00 8.99
N ALA A 225 -50.80 -26.57 8.17
CA ALA A 225 -50.47 -27.77 7.41
C ALA A 225 -49.24 -27.48 6.51
N PRO A 226 -48.43 -28.51 6.17
CA PRO A 226 -47.20 -28.33 5.40
C PRO A 226 -47.39 -27.54 4.10
N VAL A 227 -46.70 -26.40 3.95
CA VAL A 227 -46.75 -25.57 2.73
C VAL A 227 -45.36 -25.10 2.29
N GLN A 228 -45.20 -24.83 0.99
CA GLN A 228 -43.94 -24.32 0.42
C GLN A 228 -43.96 -22.82 0.14
N GLN A 229 -45.12 -22.17 0.31
CA GLN A 229 -45.28 -20.74 0.09
C GLN A 229 -45.87 -20.10 1.34
N VAL A 230 -45.57 -18.80 1.52
CA VAL A 230 -46.09 -18.01 2.64
C VAL A 230 -47.62 -18.15 2.70
N PRO A 231 -48.19 -18.61 3.82
CA PRO A 231 -49.63 -18.77 3.98
C PRO A 231 -50.40 -17.48 3.66
N ARG A 232 -51.56 -17.61 3.01
CA ARG A 232 -52.46 -16.47 2.79
C ARG A 232 -53.23 -16.17 4.08
N ASN A 233 -53.67 -14.92 4.25
CA ASN A 233 -54.45 -14.54 5.43
C ASN A 233 -55.66 -15.47 5.62
N GLY A 234 -55.77 -16.04 6.82
CA GLY A 234 -56.86 -16.93 7.22
C GLY A 234 -56.62 -18.43 6.97
N THR A 235 -55.49 -18.85 6.39
CA THR A 235 -55.19 -20.28 6.18
C THR A 235 -54.27 -20.90 7.26
N SER A 236 -53.74 -20.10 8.18
CA SER A 236 -52.89 -20.55 9.30
C SER A 236 -53.66 -20.58 10.62
N PHE A 237 -53.33 -21.56 11.48
CA PHE A 237 -53.90 -21.69 12.83
C PHE A 237 -53.35 -20.66 13.82
N ALA A 238 -52.10 -20.23 13.65
CA ALA A 238 -51.47 -19.15 14.40
C ALA A 238 -50.41 -18.45 13.56
N THR A 239 -50.13 -17.18 13.87
CA THR A 239 -49.14 -16.35 13.17
C THR A 239 -48.32 -15.58 14.21
N SER A 240 -47.01 -15.52 14.01
CA SER A 240 -46.11 -14.80 14.92
C SER A 240 -46.08 -13.30 14.67
N ASN A 241 -45.48 -12.56 15.62
CA ASN A 241 -44.93 -11.24 15.33
C ASN A 241 -43.97 -11.30 14.13
N PRO A 242 -43.95 -10.27 13.26
CA PRO A 242 -42.91 -10.13 12.26
C PRO A 242 -41.58 -9.79 12.94
N LEU A 243 -40.47 -10.25 12.37
CA LEU A 243 -39.12 -9.99 12.85
C LEU A 243 -38.25 -9.52 11.70
N THR A 244 -37.51 -8.43 11.87
CA THR A 244 -36.61 -7.91 10.83
C THR A 244 -35.16 -8.12 11.25
N ALA A 245 -34.33 -8.65 10.35
CA ALA A 245 -32.89 -8.69 10.50
C ALA A 245 -32.19 -8.07 9.28
N VAL A 246 -31.04 -7.43 9.50
CA VAL A 246 -30.35 -6.62 8.50
C VAL A 246 -28.88 -7.02 8.40
N TRP A 247 -28.48 -7.53 7.24
CA TRP A 247 -27.06 -7.79 6.91
C TRP A 247 -26.50 -6.59 6.16
N MET A 248 -25.86 -5.67 6.87
CA MET A 248 -25.35 -4.43 6.28
C MET A 248 -23.93 -4.61 5.73
N SER A 249 -23.69 -4.13 4.52
CA SER A 249 -22.35 -4.05 3.95
C SER A 249 -22.19 -2.79 3.11
N VAL A 250 -20.95 -2.34 2.98
CA VAL A 250 -20.56 -1.22 2.11
C VAL A 250 -19.49 -1.72 1.15
N SER A 251 -19.61 -1.34 -0.11
CA SER A 251 -18.57 -1.52 -1.12
C SER A 251 -18.19 -0.16 -1.72
N LEU A 252 -16.97 -0.06 -2.23
CA LEU A 252 -16.45 1.14 -2.87
C LEU A 252 -15.83 0.77 -4.21
N THR A 253 -16.19 1.50 -5.26
CA THR A 253 -15.63 1.33 -6.61
C THR A 253 -15.17 2.67 -7.18
N ALA A 254 -14.23 2.63 -8.12
CA ALA A 254 -13.77 3.79 -8.88
C ALA A 254 -14.00 3.56 -10.37
N SER A 255 -14.28 4.64 -11.12
CA SER A 255 -14.36 4.59 -12.59
C SER A 255 -13.03 4.14 -13.22
N GLN A 256 -11.92 4.45 -12.56
CA GLN A 256 -10.56 4.03 -12.88
C GLN A 256 -9.68 4.15 -11.63
N VAL A 257 -8.74 3.24 -11.44
CA VAL A 257 -7.83 3.25 -10.28
C VAL A 257 -6.52 4.00 -10.54
N ALA A 258 -6.22 4.31 -11.82
CA ALA A 258 -5.02 5.04 -12.23
C ALA A 258 -5.31 5.92 -13.46
N THR A 259 -5.03 7.22 -13.39
CA THR A 259 -5.30 8.18 -14.47
C THR A 259 -4.27 9.32 -14.50
N ALA A 260 -4.20 10.10 -15.58
CA ALA A 260 -3.31 11.27 -15.64
C ALA A 260 -3.69 12.36 -14.60
N PRO A 261 -2.71 13.14 -14.11
CA PRO A 261 -2.97 14.35 -13.33
C PRO A 261 -3.99 15.27 -14.01
N GLY A 262 -4.86 15.87 -13.22
CA GLY A 262 -5.96 16.73 -13.67
C GLY A 262 -7.15 15.99 -14.29
N LYS A 263 -7.11 14.66 -14.43
CA LYS A 263 -8.27 13.88 -14.92
C LYS A 263 -9.23 13.51 -13.78
N PRO A 264 -10.54 13.50 -14.05
CA PRO A 264 -11.53 13.14 -13.05
C PRO A 264 -11.56 11.63 -12.78
N VAL A 265 -11.76 11.26 -11.52
CA VAL A 265 -12.07 9.89 -11.09
C VAL A 265 -13.36 9.92 -10.29
N THR A 266 -14.36 9.13 -10.70
CA THR A 266 -15.61 9.01 -9.95
C THR A 266 -15.54 7.82 -9.02
N LEU A 267 -15.70 8.08 -7.73
CA LEU A 267 -15.86 7.07 -6.70
C LEU A 267 -17.34 6.85 -6.42
N THR A 268 -17.74 5.60 -6.19
CA THR A 268 -19.11 5.23 -5.83
C THR A 268 -19.10 4.23 -4.70
N ALA A 269 -19.51 4.68 -3.52
CA ALA A 269 -19.83 3.83 -2.39
C ALA A 269 -21.25 3.28 -2.56
N THR A 270 -21.46 2.01 -2.23
CA THR A 270 -22.77 1.34 -2.27
C THR A 270 -23.02 0.64 -0.96
N SER A 271 -24.10 1.01 -0.28
CA SER A 271 -24.66 0.27 0.84
C SER A 271 -25.72 -0.71 0.35
N THR A 272 -25.86 -1.84 1.03
CA THR A 272 -26.90 -2.83 0.74
C THR A 272 -28.24 -2.50 1.38
N VAL A 273 -28.29 -1.43 2.17
CA VAL A 273 -29.51 -0.92 2.80
C VAL A 273 -29.63 0.58 2.58
N ALA A 274 -30.87 1.06 2.47
CA ALA A 274 -31.11 2.50 2.48
C ALA A 274 -30.82 3.02 3.89
N PHE A 275 -30.03 4.08 3.98
CA PHE A 275 -29.64 4.69 5.27
C PHE A 275 -30.49 5.92 5.61
N GLU A 276 -31.49 6.23 4.80
CA GLU A 276 -32.51 7.24 5.08
C GLU A 276 -33.20 6.95 6.41
N LYS A 277 -33.26 7.96 7.30
CA LYS A 277 -33.94 7.90 8.61
C LYS A 277 -33.29 6.94 9.63
N SER A 278 -32.13 6.37 9.32
CA SER A 278 -31.37 5.52 10.26
C SER A 278 -30.55 6.31 11.30
N GLY A 279 -30.30 7.59 11.03
CA GLY A 279 -29.34 8.42 11.80
C GLY A 279 -27.89 8.24 11.33
N TYR A 280 -27.64 7.32 10.40
CA TYR A 280 -26.35 7.12 9.76
C TYR A 280 -26.26 7.81 8.39
N VAL A 281 -25.04 8.01 7.94
CA VAL A 281 -24.69 8.56 6.62
C VAL A 281 -23.65 7.64 5.95
N LEU A 282 -23.64 7.61 4.62
CA LEU A 282 -22.60 6.92 3.85
C LEU A 282 -21.49 7.92 3.53
N GLU A 283 -20.34 7.75 4.17
CA GLU A 283 -19.21 8.68 4.13
C GLU A 283 -18.06 8.10 3.30
N LEU A 284 -17.31 8.96 2.64
CA LEU A 284 -16.05 8.60 1.98
C LEU A 284 -14.92 9.38 2.65
N PHE A 285 -13.88 8.70 3.09
CA PHE A 285 -12.71 9.28 3.74
C PHE A 285 -11.44 9.00 2.94
N ASP A 286 -10.53 9.97 2.90
CA ASP A 286 -9.14 9.71 2.57
C ASP A 286 -8.38 9.39 3.86
N VAL A 287 -7.87 8.17 3.94
CA VAL A 287 -7.18 7.63 5.12
C VAL A 287 -5.81 8.30 5.29
N GLY A 288 -5.17 8.76 4.20
CA GLY A 288 -3.87 9.42 4.28
C GLY A 288 -3.93 10.75 5.02
N SER A 289 -4.99 11.53 4.77
CA SER A 289 -5.23 12.83 5.40
C SER A 289 -6.14 12.76 6.64
N ASN A 290 -6.73 11.59 6.93
CA ASN A 290 -7.80 11.40 7.90
C ASN A 290 -9.00 12.34 7.70
N GLN A 291 -9.22 12.85 6.49
CA GLN A 291 -10.29 13.80 6.19
C GLN A 291 -11.45 13.13 5.46
N ARG A 292 -12.67 13.55 5.79
CA ARG A 292 -13.86 13.20 5.02
C ARG A 292 -13.86 13.93 3.67
N LEU A 293 -13.90 13.16 2.59
CA LEU A 293 -14.03 13.66 1.22
C LEU A 293 -15.46 14.13 0.94
N THR A 294 -16.44 13.30 1.27
CA THR A 294 -17.86 13.64 1.17
C THR A 294 -18.74 12.70 2.00
N TYR A 295 -20.04 12.95 2.03
CA TYR A 295 -21.03 12.04 2.60
C TYR A 295 -22.37 12.14 1.87
N CYS A 296 -23.19 11.11 1.97
CA CYS A 296 -24.56 11.07 1.50
C CYS A 296 -25.51 10.77 2.65
N SER A 297 -26.62 11.50 2.72
CA SER A 297 -27.63 11.36 3.79
C SER A 297 -28.83 10.49 3.39
N GLN A 298 -28.92 10.10 2.13
CA GLN A 298 -30.05 9.34 1.59
C GLN A 298 -29.64 8.43 0.44
N GLY A 299 -30.58 7.57 0.01
CA GLY A 299 -30.36 6.54 -1.01
C GLY A 299 -29.59 5.32 -0.49
N THR A 300 -29.02 4.58 -1.42
CA THR A 300 -28.14 3.42 -1.15
C THR A 300 -26.76 3.59 -1.79
N THR A 301 -26.57 4.56 -2.67
CA THR A 301 -25.26 4.89 -3.26
C THR A 301 -24.84 6.31 -2.93
N CYS A 302 -23.54 6.50 -2.77
CA CYS A 302 -22.91 7.81 -2.64
C CYS A 302 -21.76 7.93 -3.62
N SER A 303 -21.86 8.88 -4.55
CA SER A 303 -20.85 9.11 -5.58
C SER A 303 -20.25 10.50 -5.49
N ILE A 304 -18.96 10.61 -5.80
CA ILE A 304 -18.18 11.86 -5.89
C ILE A 304 -17.17 11.75 -7.02
N THR A 305 -16.91 12.85 -7.72
CA THR A 305 -15.80 12.95 -8.66
C THR A 305 -14.66 13.74 -8.04
N LEU A 306 -13.47 13.13 -8.00
CA LEU A 306 -12.23 13.74 -7.52
C LEU A 306 -11.33 14.11 -8.70
N THR A 307 -10.54 15.17 -8.56
CA THR A 307 -9.50 15.57 -9.51
C THR A 307 -8.28 16.10 -8.77
N GLN A 308 -7.10 15.53 -9.01
CA GLN A 308 -5.85 15.99 -8.41
C GLN A 308 -4.98 16.67 -9.49
N PRO A 309 -4.58 17.94 -9.34
CA PRO A 309 -3.80 18.65 -10.35
C PRO A 309 -2.42 18.03 -10.62
N GLY A 310 -1.77 17.52 -9.57
CA GLY A 310 -0.49 16.82 -9.63
C GLY A 310 -0.63 15.30 -9.59
N GLY A 311 0.50 14.62 -9.73
CA GLY A 311 0.57 13.19 -9.48
C GLY A 311 0.56 12.88 -7.98
N GLY A 312 -0.10 11.79 -7.60
CA GLY A 312 -0.23 11.35 -6.21
C GLY A 312 -1.23 10.20 -6.08
N THR A 313 -1.22 9.56 -4.92
CA THR A 313 -2.12 8.44 -4.62
C THR A 313 -2.99 8.81 -3.41
N ARG A 314 -4.26 8.44 -3.45
CA ARG A 314 -5.23 8.63 -2.36
C ARG A 314 -5.79 7.27 -1.95
N ASN A 315 -5.85 7.01 -0.65
CA ASN A 315 -6.35 5.75 -0.10
C ASN A 315 -7.74 6.00 0.44
N VAL A 316 -8.77 5.63 -0.32
CA VAL A 316 -10.15 5.97 0.00
C VAL A 316 -10.88 4.80 0.60
N ILE A 317 -11.64 5.06 1.67
CA ILE A 317 -12.53 4.09 2.32
C ILE A 317 -13.94 4.66 2.40
N ALA A 318 -14.94 3.79 2.34
CA ALA A 318 -16.34 4.16 2.53
C ALA A 318 -16.90 3.52 3.80
N ASP A 319 -17.64 4.31 4.58
CA ASP A 319 -18.19 3.93 5.88
C ASP A 319 -19.67 4.27 5.97
N LEU A 320 -20.47 3.36 6.52
CA LEU A 320 -21.82 3.64 6.97
C LEU A 320 -21.78 3.85 8.49
N ALA A 321 -21.87 5.10 8.95
CA ALA A 321 -21.63 5.44 10.35
C ALA A 321 -22.40 6.69 10.78
N LYS A 322 -22.27 7.07 12.06
CA LYS A 322 -22.69 8.41 12.50
C LYS A 322 -21.77 9.46 11.85
N PRO A 323 -22.31 10.62 11.42
CA PRO A 323 -21.52 11.61 10.70
C PRO A 323 -20.24 12.01 11.45
N SER A 324 -19.09 11.94 10.77
CA SER A 324 -17.78 12.34 11.32
C SER A 324 -17.00 13.22 10.36
N ALA A 325 -16.19 14.15 10.89
CA ALA A 325 -15.26 14.93 10.06
C ALA A 325 -13.97 14.17 9.73
N THR A 326 -13.59 13.20 10.57
CA THR A 326 -12.31 12.49 10.52
C THR A 326 -12.48 10.98 10.55
N PHE A 327 -11.51 10.28 9.97
CA PHE A 327 -11.42 8.83 10.04
C PHE A 327 -10.63 8.38 11.30
N PRO A 328 -11.01 7.27 11.97
CA PRO A 328 -12.23 6.49 11.76
C PRO A 328 -13.47 7.17 12.35
N PRO A 329 -14.66 7.01 11.74
CA PRO A 329 -15.90 7.55 12.28
C PRO A 329 -16.37 6.78 13.54
N PRO A 330 -17.08 7.44 14.47
CA PRO A 330 -17.67 6.76 15.62
C PRO A 330 -18.85 5.89 15.18
N GLU A 331 -19.00 4.73 15.83
CA GLU A 331 -20.13 3.81 15.63
C GLU A 331 -20.30 3.34 14.18
N ALA A 332 -19.19 3.03 13.50
CA ALA A 332 -19.21 2.44 12.17
C ALA A 332 -20.02 1.12 12.15
N GLN A 333 -21.05 1.06 11.30
CA GLN A 333 -21.91 -0.11 11.14
C GLN A 333 -21.36 -1.07 10.08
N ALA A 334 -20.72 -0.52 9.05
CA ALA A 334 -20.08 -1.28 7.97
C ALA A 334 -19.04 -0.41 7.27
N GLN A 335 -17.98 -1.05 6.78
CA GLN A 335 -16.88 -0.40 6.07
C GLN A 335 -16.56 -1.14 4.77
N SER A 336 -16.11 -0.42 3.75
CA SER A 336 -15.58 -1.02 2.52
C SER A 336 -14.15 -1.52 2.71
N GLN A 337 -13.64 -2.27 1.72
CA GLN A 337 -12.20 -2.42 1.56
C GLN A 337 -11.57 -1.07 1.19
N LEU A 338 -10.30 -0.88 1.56
CA LEU A 338 -9.51 0.28 1.19
C LEU A 338 -9.26 0.29 -0.32
N LEU A 339 -9.50 1.42 -0.98
CA LEU A 339 -9.35 1.59 -2.43
C LEU A 339 -8.27 2.64 -2.74
N PRO A 340 -7.07 2.25 -3.22
CA PRO A 340 -6.08 3.18 -3.71
C PRO A 340 -6.49 3.74 -5.08
N VAL A 341 -6.42 5.06 -5.24
CA VAL A 341 -6.67 5.78 -6.50
C VAL A 341 -5.46 6.66 -6.79
N SER A 342 -4.86 6.49 -7.97
CA SER A 342 -3.62 7.18 -8.34
C SER A 342 -3.82 8.14 -9.50
N TRP A 343 -3.42 9.40 -9.31
CA TRP A 343 -3.05 10.31 -10.39
C TRP A 343 -1.58 10.08 -10.71
N LEU A 344 -1.31 9.61 -11.92
CA LEU A 344 -0.04 9.02 -12.31
C LEU A 344 1.10 10.04 -12.27
N ALA A 345 2.19 9.64 -11.65
CA ALA A 345 3.47 10.32 -11.65
C ALA A 345 4.55 9.34 -12.08
N VAL A 346 5.60 9.85 -12.73
CA VAL A 346 6.78 9.06 -13.07
C VAL A 346 8.04 9.87 -12.80
N SER A 347 9.05 9.21 -12.26
CA SER A 347 10.39 9.74 -12.07
C SER A 347 11.41 8.81 -12.72
N VAL A 348 12.58 9.34 -13.04
CA VAL A 348 13.70 8.57 -13.60
C VAL A 348 14.98 9.01 -12.93
N GLN A 349 15.88 8.05 -12.72
CA GLN A 349 17.25 8.29 -12.31
C GLN A 349 18.20 7.51 -13.23
N GLY A 350 19.44 7.97 -13.32
CA GLY A 350 20.47 7.34 -14.13
C GLY A 350 21.82 7.36 -13.44
N THR A 351 22.56 6.26 -13.52
CA THR A 351 23.93 6.18 -13.02
C THR A 351 24.89 5.64 -14.10
N THR A 352 26.15 6.03 -14.07
CA THR A 352 27.17 5.59 -15.05
C THR A 352 28.56 5.52 -14.42
N SER A 353 29.44 4.67 -14.95
CA SER A 353 30.88 4.69 -14.58
C SER A 353 31.66 5.78 -15.32
N GLY A 354 31.03 6.52 -16.24
CA GLY A 354 31.59 7.74 -16.84
C GLY A 354 32.70 7.54 -17.87
N ARG A 355 32.98 6.30 -18.29
CA ARG A 355 33.95 5.98 -19.35
C ARG A 355 33.24 5.89 -20.72
N VAL A 356 33.90 6.27 -21.80
CA VAL A 356 33.34 6.06 -23.16
C VAL A 356 33.11 4.56 -23.37
N GLY A 357 31.91 4.19 -23.84
CA GLY A 357 31.48 2.79 -23.95
C GLY A 357 31.03 2.15 -22.63
N SER A 358 30.96 2.91 -21.52
CA SER A 358 30.34 2.44 -20.28
C SER A 358 28.82 2.35 -20.39
N VAL A 359 28.24 1.53 -19.53
CA VAL A 359 26.79 1.33 -19.41
C VAL A 359 26.21 2.42 -18.50
N VAL A 360 25.11 3.02 -18.92
CA VAL A 360 24.21 3.81 -18.07
C VAL A 360 23.12 2.88 -17.56
N TYR A 361 22.94 2.87 -16.25
CA TYR A 361 21.85 2.17 -15.58
C TYR A 361 20.74 3.17 -15.29
N LEU A 362 19.58 2.99 -15.92
CA LEU A 362 18.42 3.84 -15.76
C LEU A 362 17.36 3.10 -14.94
N THR A 363 16.73 3.79 -14.00
CA THR A 363 15.58 3.29 -13.26
C THR A 363 14.48 4.34 -13.29
N ALA A 364 13.34 3.98 -13.85
CA ALA A 364 12.13 4.80 -13.80
C ALA A 364 11.13 4.17 -12.84
N ALA A 365 10.46 4.99 -12.03
CA ALA A 365 9.46 4.55 -11.06
C ALA A 365 8.15 5.34 -11.21
N ALA A 366 7.04 4.61 -11.24
CA ALA A 366 5.68 5.12 -11.17
C ALA A 366 5.14 5.08 -9.74
N ASN A 367 4.26 6.00 -9.38
CA ASN A 367 3.60 6.03 -8.06
C ASN A 367 2.44 5.01 -7.92
N ALA A 368 2.25 4.14 -8.91
CA ALA A 368 1.16 3.17 -8.95
C ALA A 368 1.62 1.86 -9.60
N ASP A 369 1.00 0.75 -9.21
CA ASP A 369 1.14 -0.50 -9.95
C ASP A 369 0.38 -0.43 -11.27
N LEU A 370 1.11 -0.63 -12.37
CA LEU A 370 0.58 -0.56 -13.73
C LEU A 370 0.16 -1.91 -14.29
N ALA A 371 0.39 -3.03 -13.59
CA ALA A 371 0.19 -4.39 -14.08
C ALA A 371 -1.22 -4.63 -14.65
N ASN A 372 -2.25 -4.14 -13.94
CA ASN A 372 -3.66 -4.30 -14.30
C ASN A 372 -4.28 -3.06 -14.97
N THR A 373 -3.45 -2.12 -15.42
CA THR A 373 -3.87 -0.88 -16.12
C THR A 373 -3.61 -1.01 -17.63
N PRO A 374 -4.07 -0.10 -18.49
CA PRO A 374 -3.60 -0.05 -19.89
C PRO A 374 -2.21 0.58 -20.05
N TRP A 375 -1.62 1.13 -18.98
CA TRP A 375 -0.42 1.96 -19.03
C TRP A 375 0.89 1.19 -18.82
N SER A 376 1.98 1.67 -19.42
CA SER A 376 3.34 1.14 -19.28
C SER A 376 4.34 2.28 -19.09
N ILE A 377 5.48 1.99 -18.46
CA ILE A 377 6.60 2.93 -18.31
C ILE A 377 7.53 2.80 -19.52
N GLY A 378 7.89 3.91 -20.15
CA GLY A 378 8.93 3.99 -21.18
C GLY A 378 10.04 4.94 -20.73
N ILE A 379 11.29 4.62 -21.06
CA ILE A 379 12.44 5.51 -20.84
C ILE A 379 12.93 5.98 -22.21
N PHE A 380 13.20 7.27 -22.33
CA PHE A 380 13.51 7.95 -23.57
C PHE A 380 14.84 8.70 -23.47
N ASP A 381 15.62 8.69 -24.56
CA ASP A 381 16.78 9.55 -24.73
C ASP A 381 16.39 11.01 -25.04
N ASP A 382 17.39 11.89 -25.19
CA ASP A 382 17.21 13.31 -25.49
C ASP A 382 16.67 13.58 -26.91
N GLN A 383 16.67 12.57 -27.79
CA GLN A 383 16.02 12.63 -29.10
C GLN A 383 14.58 12.10 -29.07
N GLY A 384 14.09 11.61 -27.92
CA GLY A 384 12.75 11.08 -27.75
C GLY A 384 12.58 9.64 -28.24
N HIS A 385 13.67 8.87 -28.39
CA HIS A 385 13.58 7.45 -28.72
C HIS A 385 13.52 6.60 -27.46
N LEU A 386 12.70 5.54 -27.50
CA LEU A 386 12.68 4.51 -26.47
C LEU A 386 14.03 3.80 -26.42
N VAL A 387 14.67 3.78 -25.25
CA VAL A 387 15.97 3.12 -25.04
C VAL A 387 15.85 1.63 -24.74
N ALA A 388 14.63 1.16 -24.45
CA ALA A 388 14.28 -0.25 -24.25
C ALA A 388 12.76 -0.46 -24.40
N PRO A 389 12.30 -1.72 -24.52
CA PRO A 389 10.87 -2.03 -24.48
C PRO A 389 10.19 -1.48 -23.22
N PRO A 390 8.96 -0.94 -23.29
CA PRO A 390 8.24 -0.43 -22.13
C PRO A 390 7.97 -1.51 -21.07
N CYS A 391 8.05 -1.13 -19.79
CA CYS A 391 7.81 -2.02 -18.67
C CYS A 391 6.36 -1.96 -18.19
N LYS A 392 5.79 -3.13 -17.86
CA LYS A 392 4.43 -3.30 -17.34
C LYS A 392 4.44 -3.55 -15.81
N SER A 393 5.00 -2.60 -15.10
CA SER A 393 5.25 -2.66 -13.65
C SER A 393 5.36 -1.23 -13.09
N SER A 394 5.40 -1.09 -11.76
CA SER A 394 5.65 0.19 -11.10
C SER A 394 7.09 0.69 -11.24
N THR A 395 8.03 -0.17 -11.65
CA THR A 395 9.45 0.19 -11.87
C THR A 395 9.94 -0.37 -13.21
N CYS A 396 10.79 0.37 -13.91
CA CYS A 396 11.42 -0.01 -15.17
C CYS A 396 12.93 0.23 -15.09
N THR A 397 13.73 -0.83 -15.20
CA THR A 397 15.19 -0.74 -15.14
C THR A 397 15.80 -1.12 -16.48
N VAL A 398 16.68 -0.27 -17.00
CA VAL A 398 17.27 -0.39 -18.34
C VAL A 398 18.77 -0.15 -18.30
N GLN A 399 19.51 -0.86 -19.15
CA GLN A 399 20.93 -0.64 -19.39
C GLN A 399 21.12 -0.10 -20.81
N VAL A 400 21.79 1.06 -20.92
CA VAL A 400 22.07 1.71 -22.20
C VAL A 400 23.58 1.90 -22.36
N THR A 401 24.16 1.45 -23.46
CA THR A 401 25.57 1.72 -23.74
C THR A 401 25.73 3.19 -24.15
N LEU A 402 26.64 3.91 -23.50
CA LEU A 402 26.91 5.30 -23.86
C LEU A 402 27.48 5.41 -25.28
N PRO A 403 26.88 6.24 -26.14
CA PRO A 403 27.48 6.57 -27.42
C PRO A 403 28.78 7.35 -27.22
N ALA A 404 29.61 7.41 -28.26
CA ALA A 404 30.76 8.31 -28.27
C ALA A 404 30.25 9.76 -28.29
N GLY A 405 30.46 10.50 -27.19
CA GLY A 405 29.96 11.87 -27.06
C GLY A 405 29.66 12.27 -25.61
N PRO A 406 29.04 13.45 -25.40
CA PRO A 406 28.53 13.84 -24.09
C PRO A 406 27.44 12.87 -23.61
N THR A 407 27.34 12.69 -22.30
CA THR A 407 26.28 11.87 -21.69
C THR A 407 24.91 12.51 -22.00
N PRO A 408 23.96 11.79 -22.63
CA PRO A 408 22.65 12.33 -22.96
C PRO A 408 21.76 12.45 -21.73
N HIS A 409 20.72 13.28 -21.84
CA HIS A 409 19.64 13.34 -20.87
C HIS A 409 18.61 12.23 -21.11
N TYR A 410 17.92 11.82 -20.05
CA TYR A 410 16.86 10.82 -20.14
C TYR A 410 15.58 11.31 -19.47
N THR A 411 14.44 10.94 -20.04
CA THR A 411 13.11 11.14 -19.45
C THR A 411 12.38 9.80 -19.34
N ALA A 412 11.43 9.69 -18.43
CA ALA A 412 10.47 8.60 -18.41
C ALA A 412 9.06 9.12 -18.66
N GLU A 413 8.25 8.30 -19.33
CA GLU A 413 6.84 8.57 -19.57
C GLU A 413 5.99 7.37 -19.18
N ILE A 414 4.75 7.62 -18.75
CA ILE A 414 3.71 6.61 -18.61
C ILE A 414 2.71 6.79 -19.74
N GLY A 415 2.44 5.75 -20.52
CA GLY A 415 1.49 5.79 -21.64
C GLY A 415 1.07 4.39 -22.10
N ALA A 416 0.14 4.32 -23.04
CA ALA A 416 -0.31 3.06 -23.64
C ALA A 416 0.69 2.57 -24.70
N VAL A 417 0.88 1.25 -24.74
CA VAL A 417 1.63 0.61 -25.83
C VAL A 417 0.69 0.48 -27.04
N PRO A 418 1.03 1.04 -28.23
CA PRO A 418 0.18 0.94 -29.39
C PRO A 418 -0.08 -0.53 -29.78
N PRO A 419 -1.32 -0.89 -30.18
CA PRO A 419 -1.59 -2.24 -30.65
C PRO A 419 -0.79 -2.57 -31.92
N SER A 420 -0.25 -3.78 -31.98
CA SER A 420 0.51 -4.28 -33.14
C SER A 420 -0.33 -4.19 -34.42
N LYS A 421 0.08 -3.33 -35.35
CA LYS A 421 -0.57 -3.17 -36.67
C LYS A 421 -0.22 -4.28 -37.68
N VAL A 422 0.58 -5.28 -37.30
CA VAL A 422 1.10 -6.28 -38.24
C VAL A 422 0.42 -7.64 -38.03
N THR A 423 -0.35 -8.06 -39.03
CA THR A 423 -0.98 -9.38 -39.10
C THR A 423 -0.05 -10.41 -39.74
N GLY A 424 0.20 -11.52 -39.05
CA GLY A 424 0.96 -12.68 -39.56
C GLY A 424 2.21 -13.03 -38.73
N ARG A 425 2.58 -14.31 -38.68
CA ARG A 425 3.68 -14.84 -37.83
C ARG A 425 5.05 -14.22 -38.14
N LEU A 426 5.33 -13.93 -39.42
CA LEU A 426 6.56 -13.24 -39.84
C LEU A 426 6.56 -11.78 -39.38
N GLY A 427 5.43 -11.09 -39.52
CA GLY A 427 5.30 -9.70 -39.08
C GLY A 427 5.40 -9.51 -37.57
N GLN A 428 4.89 -10.47 -36.80
CA GLN A 428 5.08 -10.55 -35.35
C GLN A 428 6.55 -10.81 -34.97
N LEU A 429 7.27 -11.63 -35.74
CA LEU A 429 8.70 -11.85 -35.57
C LEU A 429 9.55 -10.62 -35.91
N TRP A 430 9.20 -9.89 -36.98
CA TRP A 430 9.86 -8.64 -37.35
C TRP A 430 9.60 -7.52 -36.33
N GLN A 431 8.40 -7.45 -35.73
CA GLN A 431 8.11 -6.54 -34.61
C GLN A 431 8.76 -6.98 -33.29
N ALA A 432 8.96 -8.28 -33.05
CA ALA A 432 9.73 -8.74 -31.89
C ALA A 432 11.22 -8.35 -31.98
N VAL A 433 11.72 -8.05 -33.19
CA VAL A 433 13.10 -7.61 -33.46
C VAL A 433 13.21 -6.08 -33.55
N THR A 434 12.11 -5.36 -33.73
CA THR A 434 12.07 -3.89 -33.75
C THR A 434 11.34 -3.38 -32.52
N ALA A 435 12.08 -2.82 -31.56
CA ALA A 435 11.54 -2.31 -30.30
C ALA A 435 10.31 -1.39 -30.53
N PRO A 436 9.33 -1.36 -29.59
CA PRO A 436 8.11 -0.55 -29.74
C PRO A 436 8.43 0.90 -30.10
N SER A 437 7.69 1.46 -31.06
CA SER A 437 8.05 2.70 -31.73
C SER A 437 7.59 4.00 -31.05
N ALA A 438 6.89 3.93 -29.92
CA ALA A 438 6.60 5.03 -28.98
C ALA A 438 5.53 4.57 -27.98
N LEU A 439 5.40 5.28 -26.87
CA LEU A 439 4.16 5.27 -26.10
C LEU A 439 3.16 6.27 -26.72
N VAL A 440 1.86 5.97 -26.62
CA VAL A 440 0.77 6.87 -27.00
C VAL A 440 -0.11 7.15 -25.79
N ASP A 441 -0.96 8.17 -25.87
CA ASP A 441 -1.84 8.57 -24.76
C ASP A 441 -1.05 8.75 -23.45
N ILE A 442 -0.08 9.66 -23.50
CA ILE A 442 0.84 9.91 -22.40
C ILE A 442 0.08 10.48 -21.21
N GLN A 443 0.16 9.76 -20.08
CA GLN A 443 -0.50 10.11 -18.83
C GLN A 443 0.40 10.94 -17.91
N ALA A 444 1.71 10.68 -17.92
CA ALA A 444 2.68 11.37 -17.06
C ALA A 444 4.07 11.42 -17.72
N ARG A 445 4.85 12.45 -17.38
CA ARG A 445 6.24 12.65 -17.82
C ARG A 445 7.11 13.05 -16.64
N SER A 446 8.31 12.49 -16.57
CA SER A 446 9.31 12.90 -15.58
C SER A 446 10.04 14.17 -16.03
N ALA A 447 10.75 14.82 -15.09
CA ALA A 447 11.83 15.72 -15.46
C ALA A 447 12.94 14.97 -16.22
N ALA A 448 13.68 15.68 -17.05
CA ALA A 448 14.88 15.15 -17.71
C ALA A 448 16.02 15.05 -16.69
N VAL A 449 16.75 13.93 -16.70
CA VAL A 449 17.89 13.70 -15.82
C VAL A 449 19.17 13.44 -16.61
N LEU A 450 20.28 13.96 -16.10
CA LEU A 450 21.60 13.58 -16.54
C LEU A 450 22.09 12.43 -15.65
N PRO A 451 22.55 11.29 -16.20
CA PRO A 451 23.12 10.23 -15.40
C PRO A 451 24.29 10.72 -14.55
N VAL A 452 24.24 10.44 -13.26
CA VAL A 452 25.29 10.78 -12.32
C VAL A 452 26.39 9.71 -12.33
N ARG A 453 27.64 10.11 -12.13
CA ARG A 453 28.72 9.14 -12.03
C ARG A 453 28.64 8.37 -10.71
N LEU A 454 29.01 7.09 -10.74
CA LEU A 454 29.19 6.27 -9.54
C LEU A 454 30.60 6.37 -9.00
N LEU A 455 30.68 6.50 -7.69
CA LEU A 455 31.89 6.41 -6.88
C LEU A 455 31.89 5.04 -6.20
N TRP A 456 33.03 4.36 -6.21
CA TRP A 456 33.20 3.12 -5.44
C TRP A 456 33.90 3.45 -4.13
N GLY A 457 33.37 2.97 -3.02
CA GLY A 457 33.91 3.23 -1.70
C GLY A 457 33.78 2.05 -0.77
N VAL A 458 34.20 2.29 0.46
CA VAL A 458 34.07 1.37 1.58
C VAL A 458 33.70 2.16 2.83
N ASP A 459 33.17 1.53 3.86
CA ASP A 459 33.11 2.09 5.19
C ASP A 459 33.69 1.13 6.23
N SER A 460 34.10 1.66 7.38
CA SER A 460 34.69 0.83 8.43
C SER A 460 34.57 1.43 9.81
N CYS A 461 34.31 0.56 10.79
CA CYS A 461 34.46 0.88 12.20
C CYS A 461 35.92 1.19 12.55
N LYS A 462 36.86 0.34 12.09
CA LYS A 462 38.30 0.56 12.28
C LYS A 462 38.77 1.82 11.54
N ALA A 463 39.71 2.54 12.16
CA ALA A 463 40.42 3.61 11.47
C ALA A 463 41.19 3.05 10.27
N PHE A 464 41.09 3.68 9.11
CA PHE A 464 41.77 3.17 7.92
C PHE A 464 43.28 3.40 7.99
N THR A 465 43.73 4.35 8.80
CA THR A 465 45.15 4.55 9.13
C THR A 465 45.33 5.28 10.46
N SER A 466 46.50 5.14 11.08
CA SER A 466 46.94 5.95 12.21
C SER A 466 48.15 6.83 11.89
N ASP A 467 48.62 6.83 10.63
CA ASP A 467 49.72 7.70 10.18
C ASP A 467 49.32 8.57 8.97
N PRO A 468 49.88 9.78 8.82
CA PRO A 468 49.51 10.69 7.75
C PRO A 468 49.88 10.22 6.32
N ASN A 469 50.61 9.11 6.17
CA ASN A 469 51.00 8.55 4.87
C ASN A 469 50.15 7.34 4.48
N GLY A 470 49.16 6.95 5.30
CA GLY A 470 48.31 5.80 5.01
C GLY A 470 49.08 4.48 4.97
N SER A 471 50.19 4.35 5.71
CA SER A 471 51.05 3.15 5.69
C SER A 471 50.65 2.10 6.72
N SER A 472 49.89 2.50 7.72
CA SER A 472 49.32 1.69 8.80
C SER A 472 47.80 1.54 8.65
N GLY A 473 47.21 0.70 9.49
CA GLY A 473 45.77 0.41 9.44
C GLY A 473 45.42 -0.49 8.25
N ILE A 474 44.18 -0.34 7.77
CA ILE A 474 43.60 -1.19 6.72
C ILE A 474 43.63 -0.53 5.32
N TYR A 475 44.10 0.72 5.19
CA TYR A 475 44.13 1.44 3.92
C TYR A 475 44.90 0.70 2.81
N GLN A 476 46.15 0.28 3.08
CA GLN A 476 46.95 -0.45 2.08
C GLN A 476 46.36 -1.81 1.73
N GLN A 477 45.70 -2.47 2.69
CA GLN A 477 45.04 -3.76 2.44
C GLN A 477 43.87 -3.59 1.48
N VAL A 478 43.06 -2.53 1.65
CA VAL A 478 41.96 -2.20 0.73
C VAL A 478 42.52 -1.82 -0.64
N VAL A 479 43.49 -0.91 -0.72
CA VAL A 479 44.06 -0.45 -2.00
C VAL A 479 44.65 -1.60 -2.82
N SER A 480 45.37 -2.52 -2.17
CA SER A 480 46.02 -3.65 -2.85
C SER A 480 45.08 -4.84 -3.12
N GLY A 481 44.11 -5.10 -2.24
CA GLY A 481 43.23 -6.27 -2.31
C GLY A 481 41.88 -6.01 -2.98
N LEU A 482 41.29 -4.84 -2.78
CA LEU A 482 39.95 -4.47 -3.26
C LEU A 482 39.99 -3.36 -4.32
N GLY A 483 41.02 -2.52 -4.30
CA GLY A 483 41.18 -1.37 -5.18
C GLY A 483 41.13 -0.05 -4.42
N THR A 484 41.58 1.02 -5.07
CA THR A 484 41.62 2.36 -4.47
C THR A 484 40.19 2.91 -4.31
N PRO A 485 39.72 3.23 -3.10
CA PRO A 485 38.40 3.82 -2.89
C PRO A 485 38.36 5.28 -3.38
N ASP A 486 37.23 5.67 -3.98
CA ASP A 486 36.90 7.06 -4.27
C ASP A 486 36.41 7.80 -3.01
N PHE A 487 35.83 7.06 -2.06
CA PHE A 487 35.44 7.57 -0.74
C PHE A 487 35.52 6.50 0.37
N TRP A 488 35.57 6.96 1.62
CA TRP A 488 35.56 6.12 2.81
C TRP A 488 34.55 6.61 3.86
N GLY A 489 33.60 5.77 4.28
CA GLY A 489 32.67 6.06 5.38
C GLY A 489 33.33 5.96 6.76
N ARG A 490 33.30 7.05 7.55
CA ARG A 490 33.99 7.14 8.85
C ARG A 490 33.19 7.90 9.89
N TYR A 491 33.33 7.47 11.15
CA TYR A 491 32.55 7.97 12.27
C TYR A 491 33.05 9.33 12.78
N LEU A 492 32.13 10.25 13.08
CA LEU A 492 32.43 11.61 13.56
C LEU A 492 33.00 11.62 14.99
N THR A 493 32.62 10.65 15.80
CA THR A 493 32.82 10.62 17.26
C THR A 493 33.47 9.31 17.70
N ASN A 494 34.09 9.32 18.88
CA ASN A 494 34.67 8.12 19.48
C ASN A 494 33.60 7.39 20.31
N THR A 495 33.05 6.30 19.77
CA THR A 495 32.02 5.47 20.41
C THR A 495 32.53 4.04 20.52
N ILE A 496 31.73 3.05 20.09
CA ILE A 496 32.23 1.70 19.81
C ILE A 496 33.22 1.70 18.63
N CYS A 497 33.08 2.66 17.71
CA CYS A 497 34.02 2.87 16.61
C CYS A 497 34.89 4.10 16.88
N PRO A 498 36.20 4.05 16.57
CA PRO A 498 37.04 5.24 16.62
C PRO A 498 36.55 6.29 15.62
N GLY A 499 36.52 7.55 16.07
CA GLY A 499 36.18 8.70 15.25
C GLY A 499 37.30 9.07 14.27
N ILE A 500 36.97 9.91 13.29
CA ILE A 500 37.90 10.42 12.28
C ILE A 500 39.09 11.10 12.95
N SER A 501 40.31 10.67 12.57
CA SER A 501 41.56 11.25 13.06
C SER A 501 42.20 12.21 12.04
N TRP A 502 43.11 13.07 12.51
CA TRP A 502 43.91 13.93 11.64
C TRP A 502 44.79 13.15 10.64
N ALA A 503 45.23 11.94 11.02
CA ALA A 503 45.98 11.05 10.13
C ALA A 503 45.12 10.57 8.96
N GLU A 504 43.85 10.21 9.23
CA GLU A 504 42.87 9.86 8.22
C GLU A 504 42.56 11.05 7.30
N ILE A 505 42.33 12.23 7.87
CA ILE A 505 42.08 13.47 7.10
C ILE A 505 43.26 13.77 6.15
N SER A 506 44.49 13.72 6.65
CA SER A 506 45.70 13.94 5.83
C SER A 506 45.82 12.90 4.71
N THR A 507 45.54 11.65 5.01
CA THR A 507 45.65 10.56 4.03
C THR A 507 44.56 10.68 2.96
N ALA A 508 43.32 11.01 3.34
CA ALA A 508 42.23 11.25 2.40
C ALA A 508 42.53 12.41 1.45
N TYR A 509 43.04 13.53 1.97
CA TYR A 509 43.50 14.65 1.17
C TYR A 509 44.56 14.24 0.13
N LYS A 510 45.64 13.57 0.58
CA LYS A 510 46.75 13.15 -0.30
C LYS A 510 46.31 12.22 -1.43
N ASN A 511 45.26 11.43 -1.22
CA ASN A 511 44.78 10.45 -2.17
C ASN A 511 43.54 10.92 -2.96
N HIS A 512 43.11 12.18 -2.80
CA HIS A 512 41.89 12.71 -3.41
C HIS A 512 40.65 11.84 -3.11
N MET A 513 40.59 11.30 -1.89
CA MET A 513 39.54 10.41 -1.43
C MET A 513 38.53 11.19 -0.59
N GLY A 514 37.24 11.02 -0.89
CA GLY A 514 36.17 11.59 -0.07
C GLY A 514 36.04 10.86 1.27
N ILE A 515 35.52 11.55 2.28
CA ILE A 515 35.07 10.97 3.54
C ILE A 515 33.55 11.11 3.58
N LEU A 516 32.83 10.04 3.85
CA LEU A 516 31.40 10.09 4.21
C LEU A 516 31.31 10.12 5.74
N PRO A 517 31.00 11.26 6.37
CA PRO A 517 30.95 11.37 7.83
C PRO A 517 29.67 10.72 8.39
N ILE A 518 29.84 9.85 9.38
CA ILE A 518 28.77 9.05 10.00
C ILE A 518 28.65 9.44 11.47
N PHE A 519 27.44 9.75 11.92
CA PHE A 519 27.14 9.98 13.32
C PHE A 519 26.54 8.72 13.93
N ASN A 520 27.24 8.14 14.91
CA ASN A 520 26.77 6.97 15.65
C ASN A 520 26.84 7.10 17.18
N ASP A 521 27.02 8.32 17.70
CA ASP A 521 26.98 8.60 19.15
C ASP A 521 25.54 8.88 19.60
N TYR A 522 24.71 7.85 19.54
CA TYR A 522 23.29 7.92 19.86
C TYR A 522 22.84 6.71 20.68
N ASN A 523 21.72 6.86 21.37
CA ASN A 523 21.01 5.71 21.92
C ASN A 523 20.22 5.06 20.79
N CYS A 524 20.72 3.95 20.29
CA CYS A 524 20.13 3.30 19.13
C CYS A 524 18.77 2.64 19.40
N SER A 525 18.32 2.52 20.65
CA SER A 525 16.92 2.18 20.97
C SER A 525 15.97 3.38 20.90
N ASN A 526 16.51 4.61 20.81
CA ASN A 526 15.78 5.86 20.83
C ASN A 526 16.05 6.65 19.54
N VAL A 527 15.35 6.27 18.47
CA VAL A 527 15.36 6.96 17.16
C VAL A 527 13.96 7.44 16.79
N SER A 528 13.17 7.87 17.79
CA SER A 528 11.79 8.36 17.62
C SER A 528 11.63 9.77 18.16
N GLY A 529 10.72 10.52 17.54
CA GLY A 529 10.35 11.86 17.94
C GLY A 529 11.30 12.96 17.46
N TYR A 530 10.72 14.13 17.20
CA TYR A 530 11.42 15.31 16.68
C TYR A 530 12.58 15.77 17.56
N ALA A 531 12.34 15.90 18.87
CA ALA A 531 13.34 16.38 19.83
C ALA A 531 14.58 15.47 19.89
N THR A 532 14.39 14.15 19.70
CA THR A 532 15.50 13.19 19.64
C THR A 532 16.32 13.40 18.36
N GLY A 533 15.67 13.50 17.20
CA GLY A 533 16.35 13.77 15.92
C GLY A 533 17.14 15.09 15.95
N GLN A 534 16.55 16.13 16.55
CA GLN A 534 17.22 17.41 16.82
C GLN A 534 18.49 17.23 17.67
N SER A 535 18.38 16.58 18.83
CA SER A 535 19.50 16.40 19.77
C SER A 535 20.69 15.67 19.14
N TYR A 536 20.41 14.64 18.33
CA TYR A 536 21.45 13.90 17.62
C TYR A 536 22.07 14.74 16.50
N ALA A 537 21.28 15.52 15.77
CA ALA A 537 21.80 16.46 14.78
C ALA A 537 22.72 17.51 15.41
N GLU A 538 22.35 18.08 16.56
CA GLU A 538 23.19 19.06 17.28
C GLU A 538 24.56 18.46 17.66
N SER A 539 24.57 17.20 18.12
CA SER A 539 25.80 16.48 18.45
C SER A 539 26.65 16.20 17.21
N ALA A 540 26.04 15.78 16.10
CA ALA A 540 26.73 15.57 14.82
C ALA A 540 27.35 16.86 14.28
N ILE A 541 26.61 17.98 14.35
CA ILE A 541 27.07 19.31 13.93
C ILE A 541 28.27 19.76 14.78
N ALA A 542 28.21 19.54 16.10
CA ALA A 542 29.32 19.89 16.99
C ALA A 542 30.60 19.11 16.63
N ALA A 543 30.48 17.80 16.39
CA ALA A 543 31.59 16.95 15.95
C ALA A 543 32.14 17.37 14.58
N ALA A 544 31.26 17.65 13.61
CA ALA A 544 31.64 18.11 12.28
C ALA A 544 32.42 19.44 12.33
N ARG A 545 31.99 20.38 13.16
CA ARG A 545 32.69 21.66 13.37
C ARG A 545 34.05 21.49 14.03
N TYR A 546 34.16 20.57 14.99
CA TYR A 546 35.44 20.24 15.63
C TYR A 546 36.46 19.67 14.64
N LEU A 547 36.00 18.85 13.70
CA LEU A 547 36.82 18.30 12.60
C LEU A 547 37.00 19.28 11.42
N HIS A 548 36.45 20.49 11.54
CA HIS A 548 36.42 21.53 10.51
C HIS A 548 35.86 21.06 9.16
N ILE A 549 34.82 20.22 9.20
CA ILE A 549 34.08 19.80 8.02
C ILE A 549 33.30 21.03 7.50
N PRO A 550 33.51 21.45 6.23
CA PRO A 550 32.87 22.64 5.69
C PRO A 550 31.37 22.44 5.48
N GLN A 551 30.63 23.55 5.48
CA GLN A 551 29.22 23.57 5.06
C GLN A 551 29.04 22.99 3.65
N GLY A 552 27.86 22.45 3.38
CA GLY A 552 27.53 21.77 2.13
C GLY A 552 27.94 20.30 2.10
N VAL A 553 28.70 19.81 3.08
CA VAL A 553 29.00 18.38 3.26
C VAL A 553 27.80 17.64 3.86
N GLY A 554 27.64 16.38 3.47
CA GLY A 554 26.64 15.49 4.02
C GLY A 554 27.04 14.91 5.37
N LEU A 555 26.10 14.81 6.30
CA LEU A 555 26.27 14.12 7.58
C LEU A 555 25.25 12.97 7.63
N ALA A 556 25.74 11.74 7.77
CA ALA A 556 24.90 10.55 7.84
C ALA A 556 24.51 10.23 9.29
N ILE A 557 23.22 10.09 9.57
CA ILE A 557 22.75 9.42 10.79
C ILE A 557 22.73 7.92 10.53
N ASP A 558 23.35 7.16 11.43
CA ASP A 558 23.36 5.71 11.43
C ASP A 558 22.03 5.18 12.03
N ILE A 559 21.14 4.62 11.21
CA ILE A 559 19.90 3.99 11.67
C ILE A 559 20.00 2.49 11.40
N GLU A 560 20.72 1.82 12.30
CA GLU A 560 21.05 0.39 12.20
C GLU A 560 19.82 -0.52 12.02
N PRO A 561 19.98 -1.67 11.31
CA PRO A 561 18.96 -2.70 11.21
C PRO A 561 18.56 -3.24 12.60
N PRO A 562 17.30 -3.70 12.76
CA PRO A 562 16.85 -4.18 14.05
C PRO A 562 17.54 -5.50 14.44
N GLY A 563 18.10 -5.52 15.64
CA GLY A 563 18.75 -6.67 16.26
C GLY A 563 18.66 -6.65 17.79
N GLU A 564 19.09 -7.73 18.44
CA GLU A 564 19.02 -7.87 19.90
C GLU A 564 19.82 -6.79 20.65
N ALA A 565 20.95 -6.37 20.08
CA ALA A 565 21.80 -5.32 20.65
C ALA A 565 21.31 -3.90 20.30
N CYS A 566 20.56 -3.76 19.20
CA CYS A 566 20.06 -2.49 18.73
C CYS A 566 18.70 -2.65 18.04
N PRO A 567 17.58 -2.36 18.72
CA PRO A 567 16.27 -2.41 18.08
C PRO A 567 16.11 -1.30 17.02
N GLY A 568 16.92 -0.23 17.08
CA GLY A 568 17.26 0.64 15.96
C GLY A 568 16.06 1.08 15.14
N ALA A 569 16.10 0.69 13.87
CA ALA A 569 15.09 1.00 12.88
C ALA A 569 13.64 0.60 13.26
N VAL A 570 13.39 -0.35 14.18
CA VAL A 570 12.01 -0.69 14.58
C VAL A 570 11.28 0.48 15.22
N ASN A 571 12.01 1.38 15.88
CA ASN A 571 11.43 2.51 16.57
C ASN A 571 11.46 3.81 15.75
N VAL A 572 12.03 3.80 14.53
CA VAL A 572 12.14 5.03 13.75
C VAL A 572 10.78 5.56 13.34
N ASP A 573 10.55 6.86 13.55
CA ASP A 573 9.33 7.53 13.12
C ASP A 573 9.63 8.73 12.22
N PHE A 574 8.57 9.25 11.58
CA PHE A 574 8.71 10.37 10.65
C PHE A 574 9.20 11.65 11.36
N ALA A 575 8.85 11.84 12.63
CA ALA A 575 9.20 13.02 13.39
C ALA A 575 10.71 13.08 13.69
N PHE A 576 11.34 11.93 13.97
CA PHE A 576 12.78 11.82 14.10
C PHE A 576 13.51 12.24 12.82
N ILE A 577 13.05 11.75 11.66
CA ILE A 577 13.59 12.13 10.34
C ILE A 577 13.49 13.65 10.13
N GLN A 578 12.36 14.27 10.48
CA GLN A 578 12.18 15.72 10.41
C GLN A 578 13.14 16.47 11.35
N GLY A 579 13.27 16.01 12.60
CA GLY A 579 14.15 16.61 13.59
C GLY A 579 15.60 16.65 13.12
N TRP A 580 16.08 15.55 12.53
CA TRP A 580 17.41 15.48 11.91
C TRP A 580 17.51 16.40 10.69
N HIS A 581 16.54 16.32 9.76
CA HIS A 581 16.50 17.14 8.55
C HIS A 581 16.63 18.63 8.85
N ASP A 582 15.77 19.16 9.73
CA ASP A 582 15.66 20.58 10.01
C ASP A 582 16.97 21.14 10.57
N HIS A 583 17.58 20.44 11.52
CA HIS A 583 18.76 20.93 12.23
C HIS A 583 20.04 20.81 11.41
N ILE A 584 20.21 19.70 10.69
CA ILE A 584 21.34 19.54 9.76
C ILE A 584 21.29 20.60 8.66
N THR A 585 20.10 20.80 8.07
CA THR A 585 19.91 21.80 7.01
C THR A 585 20.07 23.23 7.53
N ALA A 586 19.55 23.54 8.73
CA ALA A 586 19.72 24.85 9.37
C ALA A 586 21.20 25.16 9.67
N ALA A 587 22.03 24.15 9.92
CA ALA A 587 23.47 24.30 10.07
C ALA A 587 24.23 24.35 8.72
N HIS A 588 23.51 24.32 7.59
CA HIS A 588 24.02 24.30 6.22
C HIS A 588 24.84 23.05 5.88
N TYR A 589 24.54 21.91 6.51
CA TYR A 589 24.98 20.59 6.08
C TYR A 589 23.85 19.88 5.31
N VAL A 590 24.16 18.77 4.65
CA VAL A 590 23.15 17.97 3.92
C VAL A 590 22.78 16.73 4.75
N PRO A 591 21.50 16.48 5.04
CA PRO A 591 21.10 15.30 5.81
C PRO A 591 21.22 14.03 4.96
N ILE A 592 21.95 13.04 5.48
CA ILE A 592 22.04 11.68 4.94
C ILE A 592 21.48 10.71 5.99
N TYR A 593 20.79 9.66 5.54
CA TYR A 593 20.18 8.65 6.42
C TYR A 593 20.65 7.27 5.99
N TYR A 594 21.46 6.61 6.81
CA TYR A 594 21.71 5.18 6.65
C TYR A 594 20.48 4.42 7.16
N GLY A 595 19.89 3.55 6.35
CA GLY A 595 18.66 2.86 6.73
C GLY A 595 18.19 1.80 5.74
N ASN A 596 17.16 1.02 6.13
CA ASN A 596 16.62 -0.03 5.29
C ASN A 596 15.79 0.60 4.15
N GLY A 597 16.40 0.79 2.99
CA GLY A 597 15.72 1.33 1.81
C GLY A 597 14.62 0.44 1.24
N THR A 598 14.33 -0.74 1.79
CA THR A 598 13.26 -1.61 1.28
C THR A 598 11.87 -1.04 1.53
N SER A 599 11.09 -0.81 0.47
CA SER A 599 9.68 -0.41 0.57
C SER A 599 8.90 -1.29 1.57
N GLY A 600 8.17 -0.63 2.47
CA GLY A 600 7.42 -1.27 3.55
C GLY A 600 8.23 -1.58 4.82
N SER A 601 9.56 -1.39 4.82
CA SER A 601 10.37 -1.42 6.05
C SER A 601 9.97 -0.29 7.01
N GLU A 602 10.38 -0.40 8.26
CA GLU A 602 10.12 0.59 9.30
C GLU A 602 10.70 1.96 8.92
N PHE A 603 11.97 1.99 8.47
CA PHE A 603 12.61 3.19 7.94
C PHE A 603 11.89 3.74 6.71
N ALA A 604 11.55 2.89 5.73
CA ALA A 604 10.88 3.33 4.51
C ALA A 604 9.49 3.94 4.82
N ASN A 605 8.73 3.35 5.74
CA ASN A 605 7.45 3.90 6.17
C ASN A 605 7.60 5.26 6.85
N ALA A 606 8.54 5.40 7.78
CA ALA A 606 8.85 6.67 8.44
C ALA A 606 9.29 7.74 7.43
N TRP A 607 10.19 7.38 6.51
CA TRP A 607 10.67 8.24 5.43
C TRP A 607 9.51 8.73 4.55
N CYS A 608 8.63 7.83 4.12
CA CYS A 608 7.53 8.18 3.24
C CYS A 608 6.49 9.08 3.91
N ILE A 609 6.22 8.88 5.20
CA ILE A 609 5.38 9.81 5.96
C ILE A 609 6.08 11.17 6.07
N ALA A 610 7.37 11.20 6.41
CA ALA A 610 8.13 12.44 6.53
C ALA A 610 8.15 13.23 5.21
N ALA A 611 8.42 12.56 4.09
CA ALA A 611 8.39 13.15 2.75
C ALA A 611 7.01 13.68 2.35
N THR A 612 5.93 13.08 2.87
CA THR A 612 4.56 13.54 2.62
C THR A 612 4.22 14.78 3.47
N VAL A 613 4.57 14.75 4.76
CA VAL A 613 4.30 15.84 5.72
C VAL A 613 5.20 17.04 5.45
N GLN A 614 6.45 16.81 5.05
CA GLN A 614 7.48 17.81 4.79
C GLN A 614 8.29 17.43 3.54
N PRO A 615 7.83 17.84 2.34
CA PRO A 615 8.52 17.51 1.08
C PRO A 615 9.98 17.96 1.00
N SER A 616 10.41 18.93 1.82
CA SER A 616 11.83 19.35 1.87
C SER A 616 12.75 18.22 2.34
N VAL A 617 12.26 17.22 3.07
CA VAL A 617 13.04 16.03 3.48
C VAL A 617 13.70 15.33 2.28
N LEU A 618 13.08 15.43 1.09
CA LEU A 618 13.58 14.87 -0.16
C LEU A 618 14.84 15.55 -0.69
N SER A 619 15.29 16.67 -0.12
CA SER A 619 16.60 17.26 -0.44
C SER A 619 17.78 16.56 0.24
N GLY A 620 17.50 15.64 1.18
CA GLY A 620 18.50 14.75 1.77
C GLY A 620 18.73 13.49 0.93
N TYR A 621 19.62 12.62 1.40
CA TYR A 621 19.95 11.35 0.73
C TYR A 621 19.69 10.14 1.62
N VAL A 622 19.14 9.09 1.04
CA VAL A 622 19.11 7.76 1.66
C VAL A 622 20.39 7.01 1.28
N TRP A 623 21.09 6.46 2.27
CA TRP A 623 22.14 5.46 2.13
C TRP A 623 21.53 4.11 2.52
N SER A 624 21.12 3.33 1.51
CA SER A 624 20.46 2.05 1.75
C SER A 624 21.48 0.99 2.12
N PHE A 625 21.18 0.14 3.10
CA PHE A 625 21.93 -1.11 3.32
C PHE A 625 21.31 -2.35 2.65
N GLU A 626 20.19 -2.17 1.94
CA GLU A 626 19.54 -3.24 1.19
C GLU A 626 19.51 -2.97 -0.32
N PRO A 627 19.63 -4.01 -1.17
CA PRO A 627 19.89 -5.39 -0.77
C PRO A 627 21.35 -5.60 -0.35
N SER A 628 21.61 -6.34 0.74
CA SER A 628 22.97 -6.77 1.08
C SER A 628 23.33 -8.03 0.28
N LEU A 629 24.35 -7.92 -0.58
CA LEU A 629 24.78 -8.95 -1.50
C LEU A 629 25.80 -9.93 -0.88
N LEU A 630 25.78 -11.15 -1.41
CA LEU A 630 26.81 -12.17 -1.16
C LEU A 630 27.73 -12.27 -2.37
N GLY A 631 29.03 -12.49 -2.14
CA GLY A 631 30.00 -12.67 -3.22
C GLY A 631 31.37 -12.06 -2.90
N ASN A 632 32.30 -12.16 -3.84
CA ASN A 632 33.60 -11.51 -3.72
C ASN A 632 33.64 -10.28 -4.64
N PHE A 633 33.38 -9.11 -4.06
CA PHE A 633 33.38 -7.86 -4.80
C PHE A 633 34.67 -7.07 -4.56
N ASN A 634 35.07 -6.32 -5.57
CA ASN A 634 36.14 -5.35 -5.52
C ASN A 634 35.77 -4.16 -6.44
N ARG A 635 36.60 -3.13 -6.53
CA ARG A 635 36.29 -1.95 -7.36
C ARG A 635 36.00 -2.29 -8.82
N ALA A 636 36.68 -3.28 -9.39
CA ALA A 636 36.52 -3.67 -10.79
C ALA A 636 35.30 -4.56 -11.03
N THR A 637 34.83 -5.27 -10.00
CA THR A 637 33.71 -6.21 -10.07
C THR A 637 32.46 -5.72 -9.33
N SER A 638 32.44 -4.47 -8.85
CA SER A 638 31.32 -3.89 -8.11
C SER A 638 30.01 -4.03 -8.89
N PRO A 639 28.87 -4.23 -8.20
CA PRO A 639 27.58 -4.40 -8.87
C PRO A 639 27.15 -3.11 -9.59
N ALA A 640 26.14 -3.24 -10.46
CA ALA A 640 25.38 -2.09 -10.93
C ALA A 640 24.65 -1.43 -9.76
N PHE A 641 24.57 -0.10 -9.72
CA PHE A 641 23.89 0.61 -8.63
C PHE A 641 22.39 0.31 -8.63
N SER A 642 21.95 -0.50 -7.67
CA SER A 642 20.56 -0.94 -7.55
C SER A 642 20.14 -1.13 -6.09
N PRO A 643 20.32 -0.13 -5.21
CA PRO A 643 19.76 -0.19 -3.86
C PRO A 643 18.24 -0.33 -3.90
N ASN A 644 17.70 -1.01 -2.88
CA ASN A 644 16.28 -0.99 -2.60
C ASN A 644 15.81 0.45 -2.35
N GLN A 645 14.62 0.78 -2.84
CA GLN A 645 14.02 2.11 -2.76
C GLN A 645 12.83 2.11 -1.79
N THR A 646 12.67 3.20 -1.04
CA THR A 646 11.69 3.34 0.05
C THR A 646 10.24 3.24 -0.42
N GLY A 647 9.99 3.30 -1.73
CA GLY A 647 8.67 3.14 -2.32
C GLY A 647 7.90 4.45 -2.48
N CYS A 648 8.51 5.58 -2.13
CA CYS A 648 7.97 6.93 -2.32
C CYS A 648 9.06 7.87 -2.86
N GLY A 649 8.87 9.19 -2.74
CA GLY A 649 9.87 10.17 -3.20
C GLY A 649 11.22 10.02 -2.48
N GLY A 650 12.30 10.43 -3.16
CA GLY A 650 13.66 10.36 -2.64
C GLY A 650 14.36 9.08 -3.06
N TRP A 651 15.32 9.22 -3.97
CA TRP A 651 16.14 8.10 -4.42
C TRP A 651 17.33 7.88 -3.50
N ALA A 652 17.74 6.63 -3.32
CA ALA A 652 18.98 6.33 -2.60
C ALA A 652 20.20 6.93 -3.30
N GLY A 653 20.97 7.75 -2.58
CA GLY A 653 22.22 8.36 -3.05
C GLY A 653 23.45 7.51 -2.75
N ALA A 654 23.34 6.55 -1.84
CA ALA A 654 24.38 5.59 -1.55
C ALA A 654 23.78 4.21 -1.28
N TRP A 655 24.61 3.19 -1.42
CA TRP A 655 24.26 1.80 -1.19
C TRP A 655 25.43 1.06 -0.58
N GLN A 656 25.27 0.61 0.67
CA GLN A 656 26.12 -0.41 1.25
C GLN A 656 25.65 -1.75 0.71
N TYR A 657 26.32 -2.21 -0.35
CA TYR A 657 25.87 -3.37 -1.11
C TYR A 657 26.41 -4.68 -0.57
N GLN A 658 27.38 -4.66 0.34
CA GLN A 658 27.91 -5.85 0.97
C GLN A 658 28.53 -5.52 2.32
N LEU A 659 28.10 -6.24 3.35
CA LEU A 659 28.77 -6.27 4.64
C LEU A 659 30.13 -6.99 4.56
N GLY A 660 31.11 -6.50 5.30
CA GLY A 660 32.46 -7.05 5.41
C GLY A 660 32.46 -8.48 5.95
N SER A 661 31.52 -8.82 6.82
CA SER A 661 31.31 -10.20 7.29
C SER A 661 31.04 -11.19 6.14
N ASN A 662 30.60 -10.70 4.98
CA ASN A 662 30.36 -11.46 3.75
C ASN A 662 31.43 -11.20 2.67
N SER A 663 32.47 -10.43 2.96
CA SER A 663 33.54 -10.08 2.02
C SER A 663 34.85 -10.80 2.37
N SER A 664 35.84 -10.73 1.47
CA SER A 664 37.18 -11.25 1.73
C SER A 664 37.98 -10.39 2.73
N ASN A 665 37.56 -9.15 2.98
CA ASN A 665 38.12 -8.26 3.98
C ASN A 665 37.04 -7.88 4.99
N GLN A 666 37.02 -8.59 6.12
CA GLN A 666 36.00 -8.44 7.15
C GLN A 666 36.04 -7.10 7.90
N ASP A 667 37.06 -6.27 7.66
CA ASP A 667 37.22 -4.98 8.33
C ASP A 667 36.53 -3.82 7.61
N VAL A 668 35.98 -4.06 6.40
CA VAL A 668 35.32 -3.03 5.60
C VAL A 668 34.02 -3.53 4.98
N ASP A 669 33.01 -2.68 4.99
CA ASP A 669 31.80 -2.82 4.19
C ASP A 669 32.04 -2.17 2.82
N HIS A 670 31.29 -2.59 1.80
CA HIS A 670 31.45 -2.11 0.43
C HIS A 670 30.29 -1.23 -0.01
N ASP A 671 30.65 -0.08 -0.60
CA ASP A 671 29.68 0.95 -0.97
C ASP A 671 29.78 1.40 -2.42
N LEU A 672 28.63 1.85 -2.92
CA LEU A 672 28.53 2.70 -4.09
C LEU A 672 27.82 4.00 -3.70
N ALA A 673 28.28 5.12 -4.22
CA ALA A 673 27.62 6.42 -4.05
C ALA A 673 27.49 7.14 -5.38
N VAL A 674 26.44 7.95 -5.51
CA VAL A 674 26.34 8.89 -6.64
C VAL A 674 27.24 10.09 -6.40
N THR A 675 27.79 10.65 -7.48
CA THR A 675 28.65 11.85 -7.43
C THR A 675 27.96 13.11 -6.91
N THR A 676 26.63 13.14 -6.84
CA THR A 676 25.89 14.23 -6.21
C THR A 676 25.78 14.08 -4.69
N LEU A 677 26.15 12.93 -4.12
CA LEU A 677 26.27 12.76 -2.68
C LEU A 677 27.40 13.67 -2.17
N PRO A 678 27.13 14.59 -1.23
CA PRO A 678 28.09 15.61 -0.82
C PRO A 678 29.15 15.06 0.15
N LEU A 679 30.07 14.27 -0.37
CA LEU A 679 31.21 13.75 0.37
C LEU A 679 32.17 14.87 0.80
N TRP A 680 32.85 14.69 1.93
CA TRP A 680 33.91 15.59 2.38
C TRP A 680 35.22 15.26 1.68
N PHE A 681 35.69 16.13 0.78
CA PHE A 681 37.05 16.06 0.25
C PHE A 681 37.94 17.02 1.04
N PRO A 682 38.81 16.53 1.94
CA PRO A 682 39.59 17.44 2.78
C PRO A 682 40.57 18.27 1.96
N THR A 683 40.82 19.49 2.41
CA THR A 683 41.79 20.42 1.81
C THR A 683 43.03 20.54 2.70
N PRO A 684 44.19 20.96 2.18
CA PRO A 684 45.35 21.19 3.02
C PRO A 684 45.06 22.35 3.98
N TRP A 685 45.49 22.19 5.22
CA TRP A 685 45.45 23.21 6.27
C TRP A 685 46.68 24.11 6.20
#